data_AF-A0A7C0W650-F1
#
_entry.id   AF-A0A7C0W650-F1
#
_cell.length_a   1.000
_cell.length_b   1.000
_cell.length_c   1.000
_cell.angle_alpha   90.00
_cell.angle_beta   90.00
_cell.angle_gamma   90.00
#
_symmetry.space_group_name_H-M   'P 1'
#
loop_
_entity.id
_entity.type
_entity.pdbx_description
1 polymer ?
#
loop_
_entity_poly.entity_id
_entity_poly.type
_entity_poly.pdbx_seq_one_letter_code
_entity_poly.pdbx_strand_id
1 'polypeptide(L)'
;MKIVNCKPCLPAGRLSIVCVLFFIISFPGLSQTLAQAPQNPDSAKECAICHYRWIDTFYIHGKGSDLVPYQSETVAAKSEKVKIPEDLIKKGAKLGWNGEIICQTCHKVHNNKIEKQLLLIKKDEKSTLCLTCHTDKQYLADTKHNLIHLAPKEKNLEGKTVAQTGICSACHLPHKAARKLPEEEDFTTGLCLSCHSKGNIARDSIPQQYSHPLNVRPYEEKGDLILTTMSVGKEELTLPLFNKYGVHDKDGYITCTTCHDPHRWRADSTEGEIREDVKGDKSTSFLRKASPDICRECHNDKFYIANSKHDLSKVAPEEKNILKQTPEESGLCETCHLVHGGQKDYLWARKITTKNDNIAANLCISCHNEKGMAKEKVIKDYSHPVNISALEKDFTTTLPLFDKNGKLSKTGYVTCPTCHDPHRWDPVKADLEDHSKIEGNARNSFLRLENWPSPKLCANCHPDKMYVEKTDHDLLVTAPDSKNAMGQTPAESGACGVCHVVHNGKYFIKLWARDLGMTGNIMDMMCNSCHSENGSAKTKVPEAASHPKNQLITNIGRNVKGRPNYFPLFDIRNGKPVTVGDISCSSCHDVHQWDPRFYKKGPGKNTEGNATNSFLRRHTYGLMCIDCHGLDALFRFKYYHEPSERKSKG
;
A
#
# COMPACT_ATOMS: atom_id res chain seq x y z
N MET A 1 -33.92 42.80 -10.40
CA MET A 1 -33.53 43.99 -9.60
C MET A 1 -32.33 43.57 -8.77
N LYS A 2 -31.12 44.13 -8.79
CA LYS A 2 -30.47 45.32 -9.35
C LYS A 2 -29.08 44.87 -9.83
N ILE A 3 -28.71 45.09 -11.08
CA ILE A 3 -27.95 46.25 -11.61
C ILE A 3 -26.50 46.31 -11.10
N VAL A 4 -25.63 46.09 -12.09
CA VAL A 4 -24.19 46.32 -12.21
C VAL A 4 -23.84 47.77 -11.85
N ASN A 5 -22.73 47.98 -11.15
CA ASN A 5 -22.12 49.30 -11.04
C ASN A 5 -20.67 49.27 -11.52
N CYS A 6 -20.35 50.29 -12.30
CA CYS A 6 -19.16 50.51 -13.10
C CYS A 6 -18.38 51.71 -12.53
N LYS A 7 -17.20 51.98 -13.14
CA LYS A 7 -16.35 53.20 -13.11
C LYS A 7 -15.22 53.28 -12.06
N PRO A 8 -14.16 54.10 -12.29
CA PRO A 8 -13.98 55.14 -13.33
C PRO A 8 -12.65 55.18 -14.10
N CYS A 9 -12.68 55.96 -15.18
CA CYS A 9 -11.58 56.48 -16.01
C CYS A 9 -10.88 57.71 -15.38
N LEU A 10 -9.71 58.07 -15.95
CA LEU A 10 -9.19 59.42 -16.35
C LEU A 10 -7.64 59.47 -16.21
N PRO A 11 -6.90 60.41 -16.85
CA PRO A 11 -7.08 61.06 -18.15
C PRO A 11 -5.79 61.26 -18.99
N ALA A 12 -6.00 61.92 -20.14
CA ALA A 12 -5.12 62.36 -21.22
C ALA A 12 -3.91 63.30 -20.93
N GLY A 13 -3.00 63.38 -21.92
CA GLY A 13 -2.44 64.66 -22.37
C GLY A 13 -1.06 64.68 -23.06
N ARG A 14 -1.06 64.95 -24.40
CA ARG A 14 -0.13 65.82 -25.21
C ARG A 14 1.39 65.46 -25.23
N LEU A 15 2.23 65.70 -26.24
CA LEU A 15 2.24 66.54 -27.46
C LEU A 15 3.37 66.01 -28.40
N SER A 16 3.24 66.29 -29.70
CA SER A 16 4.12 65.97 -30.84
C SER A 16 5.58 66.44 -30.76
N ILE A 17 6.49 65.81 -31.54
CA ILE A 17 7.43 66.49 -32.47
C ILE A 17 7.92 65.50 -33.55
N VAL A 18 7.94 66.04 -34.77
CA VAL A 18 8.26 65.51 -36.09
C VAL A 18 9.78 65.37 -36.27
N CYS A 19 10.25 64.34 -36.99
CA CYS A 19 11.22 64.49 -38.08
C CYS A 19 11.42 63.18 -38.86
N VAL A 20 11.03 63.24 -40.14
CA VAL A 20 11.20 62.26 -41.21
C VAL A 20 12.59 62.41 -41.82
N LEU A 21 13.35 61.32 -41.96
CA LEU A 21 14.42 61.13 -42.96
C LEU A 21 14.55 59.61 -43.20
N PHE A 22 13.88 59.02 -44.20
CA PHE A 22 14.26 58.84 -45.61
C PHE A 22 15.20 57.64 -45.90
N PHE A 23 14.70 56.81 -46.84
CA PHE A 23 15.38 55.86 -47.75
C PHE A 23 15.50 54.35 -47.44
N ILE A 24 14.49 53.62 -47.98
CA ILE A 24 14.56 52.48 -48.93
C ILE A 24 15.43 51.27 -48.56
N ILE A 25 14.78 50.11 -48.34
CA ILE A 25 15.10 48.84 -49.06
C ILE A 25 13.80 48.03 -49.30
N SER A 26 13.50 47.87 -50.60
CA SER A 26 12.72 46.88 -51.33
C SER A 26 11.93 45.79 -50.58
N PHE A 27 10.61 45.77 -50.82
CA PHE A 27 9.78 44.56 -50.77
C PHE A 27 10.07 43.68 -52.00
N PRO A 28 10.37 42.38 -51.82
CA PRO A 28 9.95 41.38 -52.79
C PRO A 28 9.11 40.30 -52.12
N GLY A 29 7.90 40.07 -52.67
CA GLY A 29 7.21 38.79 -52.60
C GLY A 29 6.39 38.53 -51.34
N LEU A 30 5.13 38.96 -51.35
CA LEU A 30 4.07 38.16 -50.73
C LEU A 30 4.05 36.80 -51.43
N SER A 31 4.77 35.81 -50.89
CA SER A 31 4.47 34.41 -51.18
C SER A 31 3.10 34.14 -50.57
N GLN A 32 2.08 34.14 -51.43
CA GLN A 32 0.86 33.39 -51.18
C GLN A 32 1.28 31.94 -50.93
N THR A 33 1.45 31.56 -49.67
CA THR A 33 1.30 30.16 -49.27
C THR A 33 -0.17 29.84 -49.48
N LEU A 34 -0.53 29.49 -50.72
CA LEU A 34 -1.70 28.67 -50.99
C LEU A 34 -1.61 27.50 -50.02
N ALA A 35 -2.48 27.48 -49.02
CA ALA A 35 -2.72 26.29 -48.24
C ALA A 35 -3.11 25.21 -49.24
N GLN A 36 -2.17 24.32 -49.54
CA GLN A 36 -2.39 23.22 -50.46
C GLN A 36 -3.55 22.42 -49.89
N ALA A 37 -4.68 22.37 -50.62
CA ALA A 37 -5.80 21.53 -50.25
C ALA A 37 -5.27 20.09 -50.01
N PRO A 38 -5.68 19.39 -48.94
CA PRO A 38 -5.16 18.07 -48.63
C PRO A 38 -5.30 17.15 -49.86
N GLN A 39 -4.19 16.72 -50.44
CA GLN A 39 -4.16 15.92 -51.67
C GLN A 39 -4.43 14.42 -51.43
N ASN A 40 -4.83 14.01 -50.22
CA ASN A 40 -5.01 12.61 -49.83
C ASN A 40 -6.37 12.34 -49.17
N PRO A 41 -6.87 11.08 -49.22
CA PRO A 41 -8.29 10.76 -49.09
C PRO A 41 -8.80 10.83 -47.65
N ASP A 42 -9.83 11.64 -47.43
CA ASP A 42 -10.76 11.46 -46.32
C ASP A 42 -11.81 10.45 -46.77
N SER A 43 -11.64 9.20 -46.37
CA SER A 43 -12.56 8.13 -46.78
C SER A 43 -13.98 8.36 -46.30
N ALA A 44 -14.19 9.04 -45.16
CA ALA A 44 -15.54 9.35 -44.69
C ALA A 44 -16.21 10.36 -45.62
N LYS A 45 -15.47 11.39 -46.06
CA LYS A 45 -15.95 12.36 -47.06
C LYS A 45 -16.17 11.74 -48.44
N GLU A 46 -15.27 10.87 -48.91
CA GLU A 46 -15.43 10.17 -50.20
C GLU A 46 -16.65 9.23 -50.18
N CYS A 47 -16.84 8.47 -49.10
CA CYS A 47 -18.02 7.63 -48.91
C CYS A 47 -19.29 8.48 -48.81
N ALA A 48 -19.28 9.54 -47.99
CA ALA A 48 -20.41 10.44 -47.82
C ALA A 48 -20.85 11.07 -49.14
N ILE A 49 -19.92 11.54 -49.98
CA ILE A 49 -20.25 12.12 -51.30
C ILE A 49 -20.94 11.09 -52.20
N CYS A 50 -20.46 9.85 -52.22
CA CYS A 50 -21.09 8.79 -53.01
C CYS A 50 -22.49 8.47 -52.49
N HIS A 51 -22.67 8.29 -51.18
CA HIS A 51 -23.98 8.05 -50.57
C HIS A 51 -24.95 9.24 -50.73
N TYR A 52 -24.45 10.49 -50.73
CA TYR A 52 -25.26 11.68 -50.99
C TYR A 52 -25.78 11.74 -52.43
N ARG A 53 -24.99 11.26 -53.40
CA ARG A 53 -25.43 11.15 -54.80
C ARG A 53 -26.43 10.01 -55.05
N TRP A 54 -26.58 9.10 -54.08
CA TRP A 54 -27.56 8.00 -54.12
C TRP A 54 -28.81 8.28 -53.29
N ILE A 55 -28.86 9.41 -52.56
CA ILE A 55 -30.00 9.80 -51.72
C ILE A 55 -31.28 9.86 -52.54
N ASP A 56 -31.23 10.38 -53.77
CA ASP A 56 -32.39 10.41 -54.68
C ASP A 56 -32.85 8.99 -55.01
N THR A 57 -31.94 8.06 -55.27
CA THR A 57 -32.28 6.66 -55.55
C THR A 57 -32.93 5.97 -54.35
N PHE A 58 -32.46 6.26 -53.12
CA PHE A 58 -33.00 5.69 -51.88
C PHE A 58 -34.36 6.31 -51.49
N TYR A 59 -34.51 7.63 -51.62
CA TYR A 59 -35.71 8.36 -51.22
C TYR A 59 -36.82 8.33 -52.28
N ILE A 60 -36.49 8.33 -53.58
CA ILE A 60 -37.48 8.42 -54.67
C ILE A 60 -37.97 7.03 -55.10
N HIS A 61 -37.10 6.01 -55.09
CA HIS A 61 -37.47 4.66 -55.55
C HIS A 61 -37.79 3.66 -54.43
N GLY A 62 -37.73 4.07 -53.16
CA GLY A 62 -38.21 3.29 -52.01
C GLY A 62 -37.47 1.95 -51.77
N LYS A 63 -36.31 1.73 -52.39
CA LYS A 63 -35.48 0.54 -52.19
C LYS A 63 -34.28 0.90 -51.31
N GLY A 64 -34.49 0.94 -50.01
CA GLY A 64 -33.43 1.13 -49.03
C GLY A 64 -33.34 -0.04 -48.05
N SER A 65 -32.12 -0.47 -47.75
CA SER A 65 -31.82 -1.22 -46.52
C SER A 65 -31.80 -0.25 -45.35
N ASP A 66 -32.20 -0.71 -44.16
CA ASP A 66 -32.08 0.08 -42.93
C ASP A 66 -30.65 0.65 -42.80
N LEU A 67 -30.56 1.97 -42.67
CA LEU A 67 -29.28 2.64 -42.42
C LEU A 67 -28.84 2.28 -41.00
N VAL A 68 -27.60 1.83 -40.86
CA VAL A 68 -27.01 1.59 -39.54
C VAL A 68 -27.01 2.90 -38.73
N PRO A 69 -27.19 2.84 -37.41
CA PRO A 69 -27.09 4.02 -36.55
C PRO A 69 -25.76 4.74 -36.79
N TYR A 70 -25.80 6.08 -36.80
CA TYR A 70 -24.61 6.91 -36.98
C TYR A 70 -23.56 6.58 -35.91
N GLN A 71 -22.36 6.19 -36.33
CA GLN A 71 -21.24 5.98 -35.43
C GLN A 71 -20.74 7.33 -34.93
N SER A 72 -21.02 7.64 -33.66
CA SER A 72 -20.63 8.89 -32.99
C SER A 72 -19.19 8.89 -32.47
N GLU A 73 -18.51 7.74 -32.48
CA GLU A 73 -17.14 7.59 -31.99
C GLU A 73 -16.12 7.50 -33.14
N THR A 74 -14.90 7.98 -32.88
CA THR A 74 -13.81 8.02 -33.87
C THR A 74 -13.41 6.60 -34.30
N VAL A 75 -13.60 6.30 -35.59
CA VAL A 75 -13.24 5.01 -36.22
C VAL A 75 -11.81 4.99 -36.79
N ALA A 76 -11.14 6.14 -36.85
CA ALA A 76 -9.76 6.25 -37.29
C ALA A 76 -8.81 6.08 -36.11
N ALA A 77 -7.88 5.12 -36.21
CA ALA A 77 -6.89 4.85 -35.18
C ALA A 77 -5.49 4.81 -35.77
N LYS A 78 -4.54 5.49 -35.12
CA LYS A 78 -3.12 5.35 -35.45
C LYS A 78 -2.61 4.06 -34.84
N SER A 79 -2.04 3.18 -35.67
CA SER A 79 -1.41 1.97 -35.17
C SER A 79 0.01 2.27 -34.69
N GLU A 80 0.26 2.12 -33.39
CA GLU A 80 1.59 2.32 -32.80
C GLU A 80 2.46 1.05 -32.87
N LYS A 81 1.84 -0.13 -32.92
CA LYS A 81 2.53 -1.43 -32.80
C LYS A 81 2.58 -2.23 -34.10
N VAL A 82 1.58 -2.06 -34.97
CA VAL A 82 1.43 -2.89 -36.17
C VAL A 82 1.54 -2.01 -37.40
N LYS A 83 2.59 -2.23 -38.21
CA LYS A 83 2.68 -1.60 -39.52
C LYS A 83 1.70 -2.27 -40.48
N ILE A 84 0.94 -1.48 -41.22
CA ILE A 84 0.04 -2.02 -42.23
C ILE A 84 0.89 -2.70 -43.32
N PRO A 85 0.67 -3.99 -43.61
CA PRO A 85 1.52 -4.75 -44.54
C PRO A 85 1.51 -4.16 -45.94
N GLU A 86 2.69 -4.11 -46.57
CA GLU A 86 2.84 -3.63 -47.95
C GLU A 86 1.95 -4.39 -48.95
N ASP A 87 1.67 -5.67 -48.71
CA ASP A 87 0.76 -6.47 -49.54
C ASP A 87 -0.64 -5.82 -49.61
N LEU A 88 -1.16 -5.30 -48.49
CA LEU A 88 -2.45 -4.63 -48.47
C LEU A 88 -2.38 -3.31 -49.26
N ILE A 89 -1.32 -2.53 -49.08
CA ILE A 89 -1.11 -1.28 -49.82
C ILE A 89 -1.04 -1.55 -51.33
N LYS A 90 -0.27 -2.55 -51.77
CA LYS A 90 -0.17 -2.98 -53.18
C LYS A 90 -1.53 -3.43 -53.75
N LYS A 91 -2.40 -3.99 -52.93
CA LYS A 91 -3.78 -4.38 -53.32
C LYS A 91 -4.77 -3.21 -53.35
N GLY A 92 -4.35 -2.03 -52.91
CA GLY A 92 -5.09 -0.77 -52.98
C GLY A 92 -5.52 -0.20 -51.62
N ALA A 93 -4.92 -0.65 -50.51
CA ALA A 93 -5.25 -0.15 -49.19
C ALA A 93 -4.74 1.27 -49.05
N LYS A 94 -5.55 2.14 -48.46
CA LYS A 94 -5.17 3.52 -48.19
C LYS A 94 -5.12 3.77 -46.69
N LEU A 95 -4.21 4.64 -46.28
CA LEU A 95 -4.07 5.12 -44.91
C LEU A 95 -4.54 6.57 -44.83
N GLY A 96 -4.95 6.99 -43.63
CA GLY A 96 -5.20 8.40 -43.32
C GLY A 96 -3.92 9.24 -43.42
N TRP A 97 -4.06 10.56 -43.30
CA TRP A 97 -2.96 11.51 -43.50
C TRP A 97 -1.77 11.27 -42.58
N ASN A 98 -2.02 10.79 -41.35
CA ASN A 98 -0.99 10.49 -40.36
C ASN A 98 -0.64 8.99 -40.28
N GLY A 99 -0.98 8.21 -41.31
CA GLY A 99 -0.80 6.75 -41.33
C GLY A 99 -1.88 5.99 -40.55
N GLU A 100 -3.03 6.62 -40.30
CA GLU A 100 -4.14 6.01 -39.56
C GLU A 100 -4.83 4.90 -40.36
N ILE A 101 -5.37 3.92 -39.64
CA ILE A 101 -6.29 2.94 -40.19
C ILE A 101 -7.62 3.65 -40.47
N ILE A 102 -8.10 3.55 -41.70
CA ILE A 102 -9.34 4.14 -42.18
C ILE A 102 -10.18 3.07 -42.88
N CYS A 103 -11.41 3.42 -43.30
CA CYS A 103 -12.30 2.47 -43.98
C CYS A 103 -11.63 1.82 -45.20
N GLN A 104 -10.88 2.62 -45.96
CA GLN A 104 -10.15 2.19 -47.16
C GLN A 104 -8.88 1.38 -46.88
N THR A 105 -8.51 1.20 -45.62
CA THR A 105 -7.43 0.28 -45.23
C THR A 105 -7.90 -1.17 -45.38
N CYS A 106 -9.16 -1.45 -45.06
CA CYS A 106 -9.76 -2.78 -45.14
C CYS A 106 -10.68 -2.96 -46.35
N HIS A 107 -11.33 -1.89 -46.80
CA HIS A 107 -12.28 -1.93 -47.91
C HIS A 107 -11.69 -1.32 -49.19
N LYS A 108 -11.90 -2.02 -50.31
CA LYS A 108 -11.64 -1.53 -51.66
C LYS A 108 -12.97 -1.31 -52.36
N VAL A 109 -13.36 -0.06 -52.52
CA VAL A 109 -14.66 0.33 -53.10
C VAL A 109 -14.62 0.32 -54.63
N HIS A 110 -13.52 0.78 -55.21
CA HIS A 110 -13.36 0.85 -56.66
C HIS A 110 -12.62 -0.37 -57.22
N ASN A 111 -13.11 -0.89 -58.35
CA ASN A 111 -12.52 -2.03 -59.07
C ASN A 111 -12.23 -3.23 -58.16
N ASN A 112 -13.15 -3.52 -57.23
CA ASN A 112 -13.05 -4.70 -56.38
C ASN A 112 -13.44 -5.93 -57.20
N LYS A 113 -12.50 -6.87 -57.32
CA LYS A 113 -12.69 -8.13 -58.04
C LYS A 113 -12.97 -9.31 -57.10
N ILE A 114 -13.01 -9.08 -55.79
CA ILE A 114 -13.40 -10.07 -54.78
C ILE A 114 -14.93 -10.09 -54.75
N GLU A 115 -15.52 -10.93 -55.61
CA GLU A 115 -16.97 -11.06 -55.67
C GLU A 115 -17.55 -11.53 -54.32
N LYS A 116 -18.68 -10.91 -53.94
CA LYS A 116 -19.58 -11.28 -52.83
C LYS A 116 -19.11 -11.06 -51.37
N GLN A 117 -17.99 -10.40 -51.10
CA GLN A 117 -17.53 -10.19 -49.70
C GLN A 117 -17.32 -8.72 -49.31
N LEU A 118 -18.40 -7.95 -49.23
CA LEU A 118 -18.46 -6.66 -48.53
C LEU A 118 -17.36 -5.65 -48.91
N LEU A 119 -16.91 -5.69 -50.17
CA LEU A 119 -15.85 -4.81 -50.66
C LEU A 119 -14.52 -4.92 -49.90
N LEU A 120 -14.19 -6.06 -49.29
CA LEU A 120 -12.91 -6.24 -48.61
C LEU A 120 -11.74 -6.20 -49.59
N ILE A 121 -10.57 -5.75 -49.12
CA ILE A 121 -9.35 -5.67 -49.94
C ILE A 121 -8.65 -7.02 -50.11
N LYS A 122 -8.84 -7.91 -49.16
CA LYS A 122 -8.36 -9.28 -49.16
C LYS A 122 -9.47 -10.14 -48.56
N LYS A 123 -9.72 -11.28 -49.21
CA LYS A 123 -10.71 -12.25 -48.77
C LYS A 123 -10.40 -12.67 -47.33
N ASP A 124 -11.38 -12.57 -46.44
CA ASP A 124 -11.23 -13.07 -45.08
C ASP A 124 -11.84 -14.47 -45.00
N GLU A 125 -10.97 -15.47 -44.93
CA GLU A 125 -11.34 -16.86 -44.71
C GLU A 125 -10.84 -17.26 -43.33
N LYS A 126 -11.74 -17.26 -42.34
CA LYS A 126 -11.42 -17.65 -40.97
C LYS A 126 -10.31 -16.80 -40.34
N SER A 127 -10.45 -15.46 -40.39
CA SER A 127 -9.55 -14.48 -39.77
C SER A 127 -8.19 -14.27 -40.47
N THR A 128 -8.04 -14.73 -41.72
CA THR A 128 -6.81 -14.50 -42.52
C THR A 128 -6.55 -13.01 -42.79
N LEU A 129 -7.59 -12.17 -42.85
CA LEU A 129 -7.41 -10.72 -42.96
C LEU A 129 -6.82 -10.15 -41.67
N CYS A 130 -7.37 -10.53 -40.51
CA CYS A 130 -6.89 -10.08 -39.19
C CYS A 130 -5.42 -10.45 -38.97
N LEU A 131 -5.07 -11.70 -39.28
CA LEU A 131 -3.70 -12.23 -39.14
C LEU A 131 -2.71 -11.66 -40.16
N THR A 132 -3.18 -10.92 -41.17
CA THR A 132 -2.27 -10.19 -42.06
C THR A 132 -1.55 -9.07 -41.29
N CYS A 133 -2.24 -8.43 -40.34
CA CYS A 133 -1.67 -7.39 -39.48
C CYS A 133 -1.25 -7.94 -38.11
N HIS A 134 -2.03 -8.84 -37.51
CA HIS A 134 -1.82 -9.39 -36.17
C HIS A 134 -1.18 -10.78 -36.19
N THR A 135 -0.02 -10.91 -36.84
CA THR A 135 0.68 -12.20 -37.00
C THR A 135 1.05 -12.84 -35.65
N ASP A 136 1.31 -12.01 -34.64
CA ASP A 136 1.64 -12.42 -33.26
C ASP A 136 0.43 -12.99 -32.48
N LYS A 137 -0.76 -12.98 -33.07
CA LYS A 137 -1.99 -13.52 -32.47
C LYS A 137 -2.37 -14.91 -32.99
N GLN A 138 -1.59 -15.46 -33.93
CA GLN A 138 -1.82 -16.80 -34.47
C GLN A 138 -1.79 -17.89 -33.40
N TYR A 139 -1.04 -17.69 -32.31
CA TYR A 139 -0.90 -18.62 -31.20
C TYR A 139 -2.22 -18.94 -30.50
N LEU A 140 -3.23 -18.06 -30.62
CA LEU A 140 -4.58 -18.28 -30.10
C LEU A 140 -5.17 -19.61 -30.60
N ALA A 141 -4.83 -20.02 -31.84
CA ALA A 141 -5.35 -21.21 -32.48
C ALA A 141 -5.15 -22.48 -31.63
N ASP A 142 -4.06 -22.55 -30.87
CA ASP A 142 -3.72 -23.72 -30.07
C ASP A 142 -4.08 -23.57 -28.59
N THR A 143 -4.92 -22.59 -28.23
CA THR A 143 -5.29 -22.32 -26.83
C THR A 143 -6.74 -22.70 -26.53
N LYS A 144 -7.06 -22.74 -25.22
CA LYS A 144 -8.43 -22.88 -24.73
C LYS A 144 -9.37 -21.72 -25.12
N HIS A 145 -8.88 -20.61 -25.65
CA HIS A 145 -9.75 -19.56 -26.19
C HIS A 145 -10.14 -19.78 -27.65
N ASN A 146 -9.65 -20.84 -28.30
CA ASN A 146 -10.15 -21.25 -29.59
C ASN A 146 -11.50 -21.97 -29.46
N LEU A 147 -12.59 -21.22 -29.66
CA LEU A 147 -13.95 -21.76 -29.55
C LEU A 147 -14.29 -22.81 -30.60
N ILE A 148 -13.47 -23.01 -31.65
CA ILE A 148 -13.68 -24.13 -32.60
C ILE A 148 -13.69 -25.45 -31.84
N HIS A 149 -12.85 -25.58 -30.80
CA HIS A 149 -12.72 -26.80 -30.02
C HIS A 149 -13.68 -26.81 -28.82
N LEU A 150 -13.78 -25.71 -28.08
CA LEU A 150 -14.54 -25.71 -26.82
C LEU A 150 -16.03 -25.37 -26.96
N ALA A 151 -16.41 -24.56 -27.95
CA ALA A 151 -17.78 -24.09 -28.10
C ALA A 151 -18.16 -23.83 -29.58
N PRO A 152 -18.08 -24.85 -30.47
CA PRO A 152 -18.24 -24.66 -31.92
C PRO A 152 -19.63 -24.17 -32.34
N LYS A 153 -20.64 -24.37 -31.49
CA LYS A 153 -22.02 -23.94 -31.72
C LYS A 153 -22.30 -22.54 -31.17
N GLU A 154 -21.39 -21.96 -30.40
CA GLU A 154 -21.57 -20.62 -29.86
C GLU A 154 -21.61 -19.60 -30.99
N LYS A 155 -22.54 -18.65 -30.87
CA LYS A 155 -22.76 -17.60 -31.85
C LYS A 155 -22.36 -16.26 -31.29
N ASN A 156 -21.70 -15.45 -32.10
CA ASN A 156 -21.51 -14.03 -31.79
C ASN A 156 -22.82 -13.25 -32.01
N LEU A 157 -22.81 -11.94 -31.75
CA LEU A 157 -23.95 -11.04 -31.96
C LEU A 157 -24.37 -10.87 -33.44
N GLU A 158 -23.65 -11.45 -34.40
CA GLU A 158 -24.12 -11.60 -35.79
C GLU A 158 -24.90 -12.89 -36.03
N GLY A 159 -25.09 -13.71 -35.00
CA GLY A 159 -25.72 -15.03 -35.13
C GLY A 159 -24.85 -16.06 -35.85
N LYS A 160 -23.55 -15.78 -36.05
CA LYS A 160 -22.61 -16.65 -36.75
C LYS A 160 -21.70 -17.38 -35.77
N THR A 161 -21.35 -18.62 -36.12
CA THR A 161 -20.41 -19.43 -35.33
C THR A 161 -18.96 -19.10 -35.66
N VAL A 162 -18.05 -19.53 -34.79
CA VAL A 162 -16.60 -19.45 -35.02
C VAL A 162 -16.17 -20.19 -36.29
N ALA A 163 -16.84 -21.29 -36.67
CA ALA A 163 -16.55 -22.02 -37.90
C ALA A 163 -16.85 -21.19 -39.17
N GLN A 164 -17.85 -20.30 -39.09
CA GLN A 164 -18.27 -19.43 -40.19
C GLN A 164 -17.43 -18.15 -40.31
N THR A 165 -16.87 -17.66 -39.20
CA THR A 165 -16.27 -16.32 -39.12
C THR A 165 -14.78 -16.30 -38.75
N GLY A 166 -14.23 -17.44 -38.32
CA GLY A 166 -12.87 -17.56 -37.83
C GLY A 166 -12.72 -17.30 -36.33
N ILE A 167 -11.54 -17.66 -35.81
CA ILE A 167 -11.23 -17.66 -34.38
C ILE A 167 -11.31 -16.27 -33.74
N CYS A 168 -10.94 -15.22 -34.47
CA CYS A 168 -10.95 -13.85 -33.94
C CYS A 168 -12.37 -13.30 -33.82
N SER A 169 -13.22 -13.62 -34.79
CA SER A 169 -14.57 -13.06 -34.95
C SER A 169 -15.59 -13.55 -33.92
N ALA A 170 -15.23 -14.56 -33.14
CA ALA A 170 -16.00 -15.00 -31.98
C ALA A 170 -15.89 -14.04 -30.77
N CYS A 171 -14.84 -13.22 -30.73
CA CYS A 171 -14.55 -12.29 -29.63
C CYS A 171 -14.45 -10.83 -30.10
N HIS A 172 -14.00 -10.59 -31.34
CA HIS A 172 -13.80 -9.26 -31.89
C HIS A 172 -14.52 -9.12 -33.24
N LEU A 173 -15.37 -8.11 -33.40
CA LEU A 173 -15.92 -7.74 -34.70
C LEU A 173 -15.45 -6.33 -35.08
N PRO A 174 -15.12 -6.06 -36.36
CA PRO A 174 -14.57 -4.77 -36.79
C PRO A 174 -15.50 -3.57 -36.59
N HIS A 175 -16.83 -3.78 -36.63
CA HIS A 175 -17.82 -2.68 -36.65
C HIS A 175 -18.76 -2.66 -35.44
N LYS A 176 -18.75 -3.70 -34.60
CA LYS A 176 -19.65 -3.82 -33.45
C LYS A 176 -19.08 -4.78 -32.39
N ALA A 177 -19.73 -4.88 -31.25
CA ALA A 177 -19.37 -5.89 -30.27
C ALA A 177 -19.66 -7.30 -30.78
N ALA A 178 -18.76 -8.25 -30.53
CA ALA A 178 -19.00 -9.67 -30.82
C ALA A 178 -19.89 -10.33 -29.77
N ARG A 179 -19.93 -9.80 -28.55
CA ARG A 179 -20.69 -10.32 -27.41
C ARG A 179 -21.38 -9.20 -26.64
N LYS A 180 -22.45 -9.55 -25.94
CA LYS A 180 -23.10 -8.63 -25.01
C LYS A 180 -22.23 -8.50 -23.76
N LEU A 181 -21.81 -7.29 -23.44
CA LEU A 181 -21.02 -7.01 -22.25
C LEU A 181 -21.94 -6.78 -21.03
N PRO A 182 -21.49 -7.11 -19.81
CA PRO A 182 -22.12 -6.66 -18.57
C PRO A 182 -22.16 -5.12 -18.49
N GLU A 183 -23.19 -4.55 -17.84
CA GLU A 183 -23.38 -3.08 -17.80
C GLU A 183 -22.46 -2.36 -16.78
N GLU A 184 -21.99 -3.05 -15.73
CA GLU A 184 -21.27 -2.44 -14.59
C GLU A 184 -19.75 -2.64 -14.61
N GLU A 185 -19.19 -3.15 -15.71
CA GLU A 185 -17.77 -3.55 -15.78
C GLU A 185 -17.00 -2.71 -16.81
N ASP A 186 -15.69 -2.53 -16.59
CA ASP A 186 -14.84 -1.93 -17.63
C ASP A 186 -14.84 -2.81 -18.90
N PHE A 187 -14.55 -2.20 -20.06
CA PHE A 187 -14.66 -2.89 -21.34
C PHE A 187 -13.92 -4.23 -21.40
N THR A 188 -12.69 -4.30 -20.87
CA THR A 188 -11.87 -5.51 -20.95
C THR A 188 -12.33 -6.57 -19.96
N THR A 189 -12.69 -6.19 -18.74
CA THR A 189 -13.25 -7.10 -17.73
C THR A 189 -14.61 -7.62 -18.18
N GLY A 190 -15.46 -6.75 -18.72
CA GLY A 190 -16.75 -7.11 -19.30
C GLY A 190 -16.62 -8.11 -20.45
N LEU A 191 -15.58 -8.00 -21.28
CA LEU A 191 -15.32 -8.98 -22.36
C LEU A 191 -15.03 -10.37 -21.78
N CYS A 192 -14.19 -10.47 -20.76
CA CYS A 192 -13.92 -11.74 -20.07
C CYS A 192 -15.20 -12.31 -19.45
N LEU A 193 -15.95 -11.49 -18.72
CA LEU A 193 -17.17 -11.89 -18.01
C LEU A 193 -18.35 -12.21 -18.95
N SER A 194 -18.31 -11.77 -20.21
CA SER A 194 -19.30 -12.18 -21.22
C SER A 194 -19.27 -13.69 -21.52
N CYS A 195 -18.13 -14.36 -21.26
CA CYS A 195 -17.98 -15.82 -21.37
C CYS A 195 -17.97 -16.49 -20.00
N HIS A 196 -17.27 -15.84 -19.07
CA HIS A 196 -16.84 -16.44 -17.83
C HIS A 196 -17.67 -15.93 -16.64
N SER A 197 -18.97 -16.04 -16.79
CA SER A 197 -19.93 -15.73 -15.74
C SER A 197 -21.01 -16.79 -15.69
N LYS A 198 -21.77 -16.81 -14.60
CA LYS A 198 -22.82 -17.79 -14.39
C LYS A 198 -23.82 -17.78 -15.55
N GLY A 199 -24.00 -18.93 -16.20
CA GLY A 199 -24.92 -19.09 -17.33
C GLY A 199 -24.30 -18.91 -18.72
N ASN A 200 -23.01 -18.57 -18.80
CA ASN A 200 -22.29 -18.45 -20.08
C ASN A 200 -21.37 -19.66 -20.34
N ILE A 201 -20.83 -19.72 -21.56
CA ILE A 201 -20.10 -20.90 -22.09
C ILE A 201 -18.85 -21.31 -21.28
N ALA A 202 -18.25 -20.41 -20.51
CA ALA A 202 -17.01 -20.65 -19.75
C ALA A 202 -17.21 -20.45 -18.24
N ARG A 203 -18.45 -20.64 -17.75
CA ARG A 203 -18.84 -20.49 -16.35
C ARG A 203 -18.02 -21.35 -15.37
N ASP A 204 -17.52 -22.51 -15.82
CA ASP A 204 -16.79 -23.47 -14.98
C ASP A 204 -15.27 -23.21 -15.01
N SER A 205 -14.82 -22.23 -15.80
CA SER A 205 -13.40 -21.91 -16.02
C SER A 205 -12.93 -20.60 -15.39
N ILE A 206 -13.83 -19.79 -14.80
CA ILE A 206 -13.43 -18.65 -13.97
C ILE A 206 -13.52 -19.01 -12.48
N PRO A 207 -12.57 -18.53 -11.66
CA PRO A 207 -12.61 -18.74 -10.22
C PRO A 207 -13.85 -18.10 -9.59
N GLN A 208 -14.30 -18.71 -8.49
CA GLN A 208 -15.53 -18.35 -7.77
C GLN A 208 -15.64 -16.86 -7.39
N GLN A 209 -14.52 -16.13 -7.34
CA GLN A 209 -14.41 -14.69 -7.08
C GLN A 209 -13.04 -14.16 -7.55
N TYR A 210 -12.97 -12.91 -8.02
CA TYR A 210 -11.72 -12.15 -8.16
C TYR A 210 -11.65 -11.08 -7.05
N SER A 211 -10.49 -10.95 -6.38
CA SER A 211 -10.34 -10.12 -5.18
C SER A 211 -9.28 -9.02 -5.34
N HIS A 212 -8.42 -9.14 -6.36
CA HIS A 212 -7.50 -8.05 -6.70
C HIS A 212 -8.28 -6.87 -7.31
N PRO A 213 -7.99 -5.62 -6.92
CA PRO A 213 -8.65 -4.45 -7.51
C PRO A 213 -8.51 -4.39 -9.04
N LEU A 214 -9.62 -4.16 -9.73
CA LEU A 214 -9.72 -3.92 -11.18
C LEU A 214 -10.41 -2.57 -11.42
N ASN A 215 -10.28 -2.04 -12.63
CA ASN A 215 -10.78 -0.72 -13.01
C ASN A 215 -10.24 0.38 -12.09
N VAL A 216 -8.97 0.25 -11.70
CA VAL A 216 -8.24 1.22 -10.86
C VAL A 216 -7.07 1.82 -11.64
N ARG A 217 -6.85 3.12 -11.47
CA ARG A 217 -5.66 3.79 -12.03
C ARG A 217 -4.51 3.71 -11.02
N PRO A 218 -3.41 3.03 -11.35
CA PRO A 218 -2.33 2.80 -10.39
C PRO A 218 -1.57 4.07 -9.99
N TYR A 219 -1.57 5.09 -10.86
CA TYR A 219 -0.82 6.34 -10.67
C TYR A 219 -1.72 7.57 -10.44
N GLU A 220 -3.04 7.39 -10.31
CA GLU A 220 -3.94 8.48 -9.96
C GLU A 220 -3.90 8.71 -8.44
N GLU A 221 -3.49 9.90 -7.99
CA GLU A 221 -3.38 10.22 -6.57
C GLU A 221 -4.75 10.14 -5.87
N LYS A 222 -4.97 9.08 -5.09
CA LYS A 222 -6.08 8.99 -4.12
C LYS A 222 -5.61 8.39 -2.78
N GLY A 223 -4.92 9.22 -1.99
CA GLY A 223 -4.88 9.08 -0.53
C GLY A 223 -3.76 8.22 0.08
N ASP A 224 -3.07 8.84 1.05
CA ASP A 224 -2.07 8.35 2.01
C ASP A 224 -0.97 7.38 1.53
N LEU A 225 0.21 7.98 1.25
CA LEU A 225 1.51 7.40 0.87
C LEU A 225 2.13 6.35 1.85
N ILE A 226 1.47 5.97 2.95
CA ILE A 226 2.12 5.18 4.03
C ILE A 226 2.11 3.67 3.77
N LEU A 227 1.13 3.15 3.03
CA LEU A 227 1.28 1.88 2.31
C LEU A 227 1.13 2.15 0.83
N THR A 228 2.21 2.56 0.17
CA THR A 228 2.24 2.51 -1.28
C THR A 228 2.08 1.05 -1.69
N THR A 229 0.88 0.69 -2.13
CA THR A 229 0.61 -0.67 -2.60
C THR A 229 1.48 -0.97 -3.81
N MET A 230 1.77 0.03 -4.66
CA MET A 230 2.72 -0.09 -5.77
C MET A 230 4.04 0.61 -5.48
N SER A 231 5.15 -0.11 -5.55
CA SER A 231 6.49 0.45 -5.33
C SER A 231 7.25 0.83 -6.60
N VAL A 232 6.65 0.55 -7.77
CA VAL A 232 7.28 0.72 -9.09
C VAL A 232 6.75 1.97 -9.77
N GLY A 233 7.65 2.79 -10.31
CA GLY A 233 7.31 4.02 -11.03
C GLY A 233 6.63 3.76 -12.37
N LYS A 234 5.92 4.76 -12.91
CA LYS A 234 5.16 4.65 -14.17
C LYS A 234 5.99 4.20 -15.36
N GLU A 235 7.23 4.66 -15.47
CA GLU A 235 8.11 4.30 -16.60
C GLU A 235 8.78 2.94 -16.43
N GLU A 236 8.78 2.37 -15.22
CA GLU A 236 9.36 1.05 -14.92
C GLU A 236 8.35 -0.09 -15.10
N LEU A 237 7.04 0.21 -15.05
CA LEU A 237 5.99 -0.78 -15.23
C LEU A 237 5.98 -1.34 -16.66
N THR A 238 6.21 -2.65 -16.80
CA THR A 238 6.21 -3.31 -18.12
C THR A 238 4.85 -3.89 -18.50
N LEU A 239 3.95 -4.10 -17.53
CA LEU A 239 2.60 -4.61 -17.78
C LEU A 239 1.71 -3.53 -18.44
N PRO A 240 0.84 -3.93 -19.38
CA PRO A 240 -0.03 -2.98 -20.06
C PRO A 240 -1.17 -2.52 -19.16
N LEU A 241 -1.44 -1.22 -19.20
CA LEU A 241 -2.64 -0.59 -18.68
C LEU A 241 -3.57 -0.24 -19.84
N PHE A 242 -4.87 -0.11 -19.56
CA PHE A 242 -5.89 0.00 -20.61
C PHE A 242 -6.83 1.18 -20.38
N ASN A 243 -7.16 1.91 -21.44
CA ASN A 243 -8.20 2.93 -21.39
C ASN A 243 -9.61 2.29 -21.46
N LYS A 244 -10.65 3.12 -21.40
CA LYS A 244 -12.06 2.67 -21.43
C LYS A 244 -12.47 1.90 -22.70
N TYR A 245 -11.65 1.93 -23.75
CA TYR A 245 -11.86 1.23 -25.01
C TYR A 245 -11.03 -0.07 -25.12
N GLY A 246 -10.30 -0.46 -24.07
CA GLY A 246 -9.42 -1.62 -24.10
C GLY A 246 -8.16 -1.43 -24.92
N VAL A 247 -7.79 -0.17 -25.22
CA VAL A 247 -6.54 0.16 -25.90
C VAL A 247 -5.45 0.42 -24.86
N HIS A 248 -4.23 -0.01 -25.15
CA HIS A 248 -3.08 0.24 -24.28
C HIS A 248 -2.90 1.73 -24.04
N ASP A 249 -2.79 2.11 -22.77
CA ASP A 249 -2.62 3.49 -22.33
C ASP A 249 -1.79 3.49 -21.06
N LYS A 250 -0.66 4.20 -21.03
CA LYS A 250 0.21 4.29 -19.84
C LYS A 250 -0.48 4.96 -18.65
N ASP A 251 -1.54 5.75 -18.89
CA ASP A 251 -2.39 6.38 -17.87
C ASP A 251 -3.70 5.60 -17.64
N GLY A 252 -3.78 4.40 -18.21
CA GLY A 252 -4.94 3.54 -18.15
C GLY A 252 -5.19 2.89 -16.79
N TYR A 253 -6.15 1.98 -16.81
CA TYR A 253 -6.61 1.21 -15.66
C TYR A 253 -5.94 -0.17 -15.65
N ILE A 254 -5.76 -0.71 -14.44
CA ILE A 254 -5.51 -2.14 -14.24
C ILE A 254 -6.80 -2.91 -14.51
N THR A 255 -6.73 -3.91 -15.38
CA THR A 255 -7.86 -4.78 -15.73
C THR A 255 -7.41 -6.24 -15.81
N CYS A 256 -8.33 -7.17 -16.09
CA CYS A 256 -7.97 -8.59 -16.30
C CYS A 256 -6.84 -8.75 -17.32
N THR A 257 -6.84 -7.94 -18.38
CA THR A 257 -5.84 -8.02 -19.46
C THR A 257 -4.49 -7.39 -19.12
N THR A 258 -4.36 -6.72 -17.98
CA THR A 258 -3.07 -6.29 -17.43
C THR A 258 -2.24 -7.49 -17.02
N CYS A 259 -2.87 -8.49 -16.40
CA CYS A 259 -2.20 -9.71 -15.97
C CYS A 259 -2.29 -10.84 -17.01
N HIS A 260 -3.42 -10.93 -17.72
CA HIS A 260 -3.66 -11.98 -18.71
C HIS A 260 -3.52 -11.50 -20.15
N ASP A 261 -2.90 -12.30 -21.01
CA ASP A 261 -2.98 -12.19 -22.46
C ASP A 261 -3.89 -13.29 -23.01
N PRO A 262 -5.14 -12.98 -23.38
CA PRO A 262 -6.09 -14.01 -23.82
C PRO A 262 -5.66 -14.73 -25.11
N HIS A 263 -4.61 -14.28 -25.79
CA HIS A 263 -4.13 -14.86 -27.04
C HIS A 263 -3.01 -15.89 -26.87
N ARG A 264 -2.44 -16.04 -25.67
CA ARG A 264 -1.27 -16.90 -25.45
C ARG A 264 -1.43 -17.65 -24.15
N TRP A 265 -1.26 -18.98 -24.16
CA TRP A 265 -1.40 -19.81 -22.96
C TRP A 265 -0.30 -19.55 -21.93
N ARG A 266 0.93 -19.30 -22.39
CA ARG A 266 2.11 -18.98 -21.59
C ARG A 266 2.81 -17.73 -22.11
N ALA A 267 3.51 -17.03 -21.21
CA ALA A 267 4.32 -15.87 -21.57
C ALA A 267 5.62 -16.24 -22.31
N ASP A 268 6.25 -17.35 -21.91
CA ASP A 268 7.56 -17.81 -22.36
C ASP A 268 7.52 -18.69 -23.62
N SER A 269 6.33 -19.13 -24.04
CA SER A 269 6.12 -20.00 -25.19
C SER A 269 5.04 -19.47 -26.13
N THR A 270 5.17 -19.80 -27.41
CA THR A 270 4.15 -19.59 -28.43
C THR A 270 3.26 -20.82 -28.63
N GLU A 271 3.62 -21.94 -28.02
CA GLU A 271 2.86 -23.18 -28.06
C GLU A 271 1.63 -23.07 -27.14
N GLY A 272 0.48 -23.53 -27.64
CA GLY A 272 -0.74 -23.65 -26.88
C GLY A 272 -1.08 -25.10 -26.58
N GLU A 273 -1.63 -25.37 -25.40
CA GLU A 273 -2.11 -26.70 -25.02
C GLU A 273 -3.63 -26.79 -25.28
N ILE A 274 -4.01 -27.49 -26.35
CA ILE A 274 -5.42 -27.69 -26.76
C ILE A 274 -6.14 -28.71 -25.86
N ARG A 275 -5.40 -29.51 -25.08
CA ARG A 275 -6.00 -30.65 -24.35
C ARG A 275 -6.88 -30.14 -23.19
N GLU A 276 -8.13 -30.58 -23.16
CA GLU A 276 -9.15 -30.14 -22.19
C GLU A 276 -8.72 -30.34 -20.73
N ASP A 277 -7.90 -31.36 -20.47
CA ASP A 277 -7.43 -31.83 -19.17
C ASP A 277 -6.27 -31.04 -18.56
N VAL A 278 -5.59 -30.18 -19.32
CA VAL A 278 -4.45 -29.41 -18.80
C VAL A 278 -4.94 -28.33 -17.86
N LYS A 279 -4.75 -28.53 -16.56
CA LYS A 279 -5.03 -27.51 -15.56
C LYS A 279 -3.92 -26.47 -15.57
N GLY A 280 -4.31 -25.20 -15.67
CA GLY A 280 -3.36 -24.11 -15.56
C GLY A 280 -2.73 -24.01 -14.16
N ASP A 281 -1.54 -23.44 -14.12
CA ASP A 281 -0.68 -23.26 -12.97
C ASP A 281 -0.16 -21.81 -12.91
N LYS A 282 0.82 -21.56 -12.02
CA LYS A 282 1.45 -20.25 -11.80
C LYS A 282 2.26 -19.70 -12.99
N SER A 283 2.51 -20.50 -14.04
CA SER A 283 3.28 -20.10 -15.23
C SER A 283 2.44 -20.04 -16.51
N THR A 284 1.22 -20.58 -16.47
CA THR A 284 0.31 -20.75 -17.61
C THR A 284 -0.96 -19.93 -17.40
N SER A 285 -2.14 -20.40 -17.81
CA SER A 285 -3.43 -19.71 -17.60
C SER A 285 -3.47 -18.30 -18.21
N PHE A 286 -2.83 -18.13 -19.37
CA PHE A 286 -2.78 -16.87 -20.08
C PHE A 286 -2.01 -15.75 -19.36
N LEU A 287 -1.18 -16.05 -18.37
CA LEU A 287 -0.43 -15.02 -17.66
C LEU A 287 0.63 -14.35 -18.56
N ARG A 288 0.78 -13.02 -18.43
CA ARG A 288 1.82 -12.24 -19.12
C ARG A 288 3.22 -12.44 -18.56
N LYS A 289 3.32 -12.87 -17.29
CA LYS A 289 4.54 -13.30 -16.60
C LYS A 289 4.16 -14.40 -15.61
N ALA A 290 5.07 -15.33 -15.35
CA ALA A 290 4.83 -16.34 -14.32
C ALA A 290 4.73 -15.68 -12.93
N SER A 291 3.92 -16.24 -12.05
CA SER A 291 3.93 -15.91 -10.63
C SER A 291 5.16 -16.54 -9.95
N PRO A 292 5.83 -15.82 -9.03
CA PRO A 292 5.41 -14.53 -8.47
C PRO A 292 5.92 -13.29 -9.25
N ASP A 293 6.70 -13.44 -10.33
CA ASP A 293 7.32 -12.29 -11.03
C ASP A 293 6.31 -11.29 -11.59
N ILE A 294 5.09 -11.74 -11.95
CA ILE A 294 4.02 -10.82 -12.32
C ILE A 294 3.63 -9.84 -11.20
N CYS A 295 3.70 -10.27 -9.94
CA CYS A 295 3.42 -9.43 -8.78
C CYS A 295 4.56 -8.43 -8.55
N ARG A 296 5.80 -8.81 -8.90
CA ARG A 296 7.01 -7.97 -8.76
C ARG A 296 6.95 -6.70 -9.60
N GLU A 297 6.23 -6.74 -10.72
CA GLU A 297 6.01 -5.58 -11.60
C GLU A 297 5.37 -4.39 -10.90
N CYS A 298 4.64 -4.64 -9.81
CA CYS A 298 3.95 -3.63 -9.03
C CYS A 298 4.41 -3.60 -7.57
N HIS A 299 4.70 -4.76 -6.97
CA HIS A 299 4.92 -4.95 -5.53
C HIS A 299 6.38 -5.34 -5.21
N ASN A 300 7.36 -4.82 -5.95
CA ASN A 300 8.76 -5.25 -5.84
C ASN A 300 9.32 -5.21 -4.41
N ASP A 301 8.99 -4.16 -3.65
CA ASP A 301 9.39 -3.99 -2.24
C ASP A 301 8.79 -5.00 -1.26
N LYS A 302 7.82 -5.83 -1.69
CA LYS A 302 7.22 -6.88 -0.86
C LYS A 302 7.94 -8.23 -0.96
N PHE A 303 8.89 -8.35 -1.90
CA PHE A 303 9.61 -9.60 -2.14
C PHE A 303 10.68 -9.92 -1.10
N TYR A 304 11.01 -8.99 -0.19
CA TYR A 304 11.88 -9.26 0.95
C TYR A 304 11.26 -10.22 2.00
N ILE A 305 10.02 -10.67 1.77
CA ILE A 305 9.42 -11.79 2.49
C ILE A 305 10.11 -13.12 2.15
N ALA A 306 10.72 -13.25 0.97
CA ALA A 306 11.42 -14.45 0.55
C ALA A 306 12.55 -14.80 1.52
N ASN A 307 12.75 -16.09 1.78
CA ASN A 307 13.74 -16.60 2.73
C ASN A 307 13.59 -16.07 4.17
N SER A 308 12.42 -15.55 4.55
CA SER A 308 12.12 -15.13 5.92
C SER A 308 11.29 -16.18 6.67
N LYS A 309 11.01 -15.94 7.96
CA LYS A 309 10.04 -16.75 8.73
C LYS A 309 8.59 -16.66 8.24
N HIS A 310 8.27 -15.76 7.31
CA HIS A 310 6.97 -15.70 6.62
C HIS A 310 7.01 -16.32 5.21
N ASP A 311 8.17 -16.83 4.77
CA ASP A 311 8.25 -17.69 3.59
C ASP A 311 7.78 -19.11 3.94
N LEU A 312 6.51 -19.36 3.66
CA LEU A 312 5.86 -20.61 4.06
C LEU A 312 6.40 -21.83 3.30
N SER A 313 7.03 -21.65 2.14
CA SER A 313 7.73 -22.75 1.47
C SER A 313 8.90 -23.29 2.30
N LYS A 314 9.45 -22.47 3.20
CA LYS A 314 10.57 -22.84 4.08
C LYS A 314 10.11 -23.33 5.45
N VAL A 315 9.13 -22.65 6.05
CA VAL A 315 8.74 -22.90 7.45
C VAL A 315 7.51 -23.77 7.61
N ALA A 316 6.68 -23.90 6.57
CA ALA A 316 5.42 -24.64 6.61
C ALA A 316 5.03 -25.20 5.22
N PRO A 317 5.89 -26.02 4.58
CA PRO A 317 5.71 -26.44 3.18
C PRO A 317 4.47 -27.29 2.91
N GLU A 318 3.95 -27.97 3.94
CA GLU A 318 2.76 -28.83 3.84
C GLU A 318 1.44 -28.09 4.09
N GLU A 319 1.52 -26.85 4.56
CA GLU A 319 0.33 -26.07 4.92
C GLU A 319 -0.44 -25.65 3.67
N LYS A 320 -1.77 -25.64 3.79
CA LYS A 320 -2.63 -25.40 2.62
C LYS A 320 -3.42 -24.11 2.75
N ASN A 321 -3.52 -23.38 1.65
CA ASN A 321 -4.41 -22.22 1.55
C ASN A 321 -5.89 -22.65 1.44
N ILE A 322 -6.82 -21.70 1.35
CA ILE A 322 -8.27 -21.94 1.25
C ILE A 322 -8.67 -22.74 0.00
N LEU A 323 -7.84 -22.72 -1.04
CA LEU A 323 -8.01 -23.53 -2.26
C LEU A 323 -7.33 -24.91 -2.18
N LYS A 324 -6.85 -25.29 -0.98
CA LYS A 324 -6.15 -26.54 -0.68
C LYS A 324 -4.80 -26.69 -1.39
N GLN A 325 -4.16 -25.59 -1.75
CA GLN A 325 -2.85 -25.58 -2.41
C GLN A 325 -1.73 -25.43 -1.39
N THR A 326 -0.62 -26.13 -1.58
CA THR A 326 0.63 -25.93 -0.81
C THR A 326 1.40 -24.68 -1.28
N PRO A 327 2.39 -24.19 -0.52
CA PRO A 327 3.33 -23.17 -0.99
C PRO A 327 4.01 -23.49 -2.32
N GLU A 328 4.34 -24.75 -2.58
CA GLU A 328 4.95 -25.17 -3.85
C GLU A 328 4.00 -24.96 -5.04
N GLU A 329 2.72 -25.35 -4.85
CA GLU A 329 1.67 -25.24 -5.87
C GLU A 329 1.21 -23.80 -6.08
N SER A 330 1.05 -23.03 -5.00
CA SER A 330 0.49 -21.68 -5.05
C SER A 330 1.54 -20.60 -5.33
N GLY A 331 2.73 -20.71 -4.76
CA GLY A 331 3.78 -19.70 -4.85
C GLY A 331 3.95 -18.86 -3.57
N LEU A 332 4.99 -18.02 -3.57
CA LEU A 332 5.41 -17.23 -2.40
C LEU A 332 4.30 -16.30 -1.91
N CYS A 333 3.59 -15.63 -2.82
CA CYS A 333 2.59 -14.63 -2.47
C CYS A 333 1.21 -15.27 -2.25
N GLU A 334 0.83 -16.23 -3.10
CA GLU A 334 -0.50 -16.84 -3.18
C GLU A 334 -0.81 -17.79 -2.02
N THR A 335 0.20 -18.15 -1.24
CA THR A 335 -0.02 -18.82 0.04
C THR A 335 -0.77 -17.90 1.04
N CYS A 336 -0.64 -16.58 0.88
CA CYS A 336 -1.26 -15.55 1.71
C CYS A 336 -2.24 -14.64 0.94
N HIS A 337 -1.97 -14.36 -0.34
CA HIS A 337 -2.70 -13.42 -1.19
C HIS A 337 -3.20 -14.09 -2.47
N LEU A 338 -4.46 -14.50 -2.49
CA LEU A 338 -5.11 -15.11 -3.65
C LEU A 338 -5.90 -14.08 -4.46
N VAL A 339 -5.40 -13.77 -5.66
CA VAL A 339 -6.11 -12.96 -6.67
C VAL A 339 -7.47 -13.55 -7.01
N HIS A 340 -7.53 -14.88 -7.02
CA HIS A 340 -8.68 -15.68 -7.40
C HIS A 340 -9.08 -16.61 -6.26
N GLY A 341 -10.34 -16.53 -5.81
CA GLY A 341 -10.85 -17.34 -4.69
C GLY A 341 -10.33 -16.95 -3.31
N GLY A 342 -9.55 -15.86 -3.19
CA GLY A 342 -9.18 -15.26 -1.92
C GLY A 342 -10.31 -14.45 -1.30
N GLN A 343 -10.24 -14.20 0.00
CA GLN A 343 -11.19 -13.30 0.67
C GLN A 343 -11.04 -11.87 0.19
N LYS A 344 -12.13 -11.09 0.25
CA LYS A 344 -12.21 -9.73 -0.28
C LYS A 344 -11.16 -8.80 0.33
N ASP A 345 -10.98 -8.87 1.65
CA ASP A 345 -10.00 -8.03 2.34
C ASP A 345 -8.60 -8.66 2.21
N TYR A 346 -7.64 -7.84 1.75
CA TYR A 346 -6.23 -8.22 1.60
C TYR A 346 -5.96 -9.43 0.67
N LEU A 347 -6.92 -9.82 -0.16
CA LEU A 347 -6.84 -11.02 -0.99
C LEU A 347 -6.60 -12.28 -0.13
N TRP A 348 -7.04 -12.28 1.13
CA TRP A 348 -6.51 -13.20 2.13
C TRP A 348 -6.83 -14.66 1.79
N ALA A 349 -5.78 -15.48 1.72
CA ALA A 349 -5.84 -16.86 1.25
C ALA A 349 -6.24 -17.88 2.33
N ARG A 350 -6.65 -17.42 3.51
CA ARG A 350 -6.89 -18.28 4.69
C ARG A 350 -8.16 -17.92 5.40
N LYS A 351 -8.82 -18.89 6.01
CA LYS A 351 -10.04 -18.65 6.79
C LYS A 351 -9.71 -17.84 8.04
N ILE A 352 -10.34 -16.68 8.20
CA ILE A 352 -10.29 -15.92 9.44
C ILE A 352 -11.29 -16.56 10.42
N THR A 353 -10.78 -17.26 11.43
CA THR A 353 -11.59 -18.01 12.42
C THR A 353 -11.83 -17.24 13.72
N THR A 354 -11.02 -16.22 13.97
CA THR A 354 -11.04 -15.41 15.19
C THR A 354 -11.81 -14.10 14.96
N LYS A 355 -12.64 -13.73 15.95
CA LYS A 355 -13.40 -12.48 15.95
C LYS A 355 -12.73 -11.46 16.88
N ASN A 356 -11.64 -10.84 16.44
CA ASN A 356 -11.28 -9.52 16.96
C ASN A 356 -12.06 -8.46 16.17
N ASP A 357 -12.32 -7.30 16.78
CA ASP A 357 -13.05 -6.18 16.18
C ASP A 357 -12.28 -5.46 15.06
N ASN A 358 -11.07 -5.92 14.73
CA ASN A 358 -10.22 -5.34 13.69
C ASN A 358 -9.70 -6.39 12.71
N ILE A 359 -10.04 -6.24 11.42
CA ILE A 359 -9.65 -7.16 10.34
C ILE A 359 -8.12 -7.25 10.18
N ALA A 360 -7.39 -6.14 10.29
CA ALA A 360 -5.93 -6.14 10.11
C ALA A 360 -5.21 -6.99 11.17
N ALA A 361 -5.71 -6.98 12.41
CA ALA A 361 -5.19 -7.87 13.46
C ALA A 361 -5.56 -9.34 13.20
N ASN A 362 -6.78 -9.59 12.70
CA ASN A 362 -7.29 -10.93 12.40
C ASN A 362 -6.43 -11.69 11.37
N LEU A 363 -5.78 -10.98 10.43
CA LEU A 363 -4.85 -11.60 9.48
C LEU A 363 -3.72 -12.35 10.21
N CYS A 364 -3.07 -11.67 11.17
CA CYS A 364 -1.94 -12.24 11.92
C CYS A 364 -2.38 -13.45 12.76
N ILE A 365 -3.47 -13.29 13.52
CA ILE A 365 -3.95 -14.34 14.44
C ILE A 365 -4.62 -15.51 13.73
N SER A 366 -4.92 -15.42 12.42
CA SER A 366 -5.36 -16.57 11.64
C SER A 366 -4.29 -17.68 11.58
N CYS A 367 -3.01 -17.31 11.77
CA CYS A 367 -1.87 -18.22 11.81
C CYS A 367 -1.26 -18.30 13.21
N HIS A 368 -1.13 -17.14 13.88
CA HIS A 368 -0.60 -17.00 15.23
C HIS A 368 -1.68 -17.25 16.27
N ASN A 369 -2.13 -18.50 16.36
CA ASN A 369 -3.01 -18.98 17.42
C ASN A 369 -2.60 -20.40 17.85
N GLU A 370 -3.16 -20.87 18.97
CA GLU A 370 -2.80 -22.15 19.59
C GLU A 370 -2.92 -23.37 18.65
N LYS A 371 -3.79 -23.30 17.64
CA LYS A 371 -4.05 -24.38 16.67
C LYS A 371 -3.51 -24.08 15.28
N GLY A 372 -2.99 -22.87 15.05
CA GLY A 372 -2.46 -22.46 13.76
C GLY A 372 -1.03 -22.95 13.54
N MET A 373 -0.53 -22.85 12.32
CA MET A 373 0.84 -23.25 12.00
C MET A 373 1.91 -22.46 12.75
N ALA A 374 1.61 -21.22 13.17
CA ALA A 374 2.53 -20.39 13.94
C ALA A 374 2.29 -20.51 15.46
N LYS A 375 1.75 -21.64 15.94
CA LYS A 375 1.45 -21.90 17.36
C LYS A 375 2.64 -21.68 18.31
N GLU A 376 3.87 -21.87 17.83
CA GLU A 376 5.09 -21.66 18.61
C GLU A 376 5.44 -20.18 18.81
N LYS A 377 4.83 -19.28 18.03
CA LYS A 377 5.04 -17.82 18.04
C LYS A 377 3.77 -17.06 18.40
N VAL A 378 2.91 -17.65 19.22
CA VAL A 378 1.68 -17.02 19.70
C VAL A 378 2.02 -16.01 20.79
N ILE A 379 1.44 -14.82 20.68
CA ILE A 379 1.42 -13.85 21.77
C ILE A 379 0.24 -14.24 22.67
N LYS A 380 0.54 -14.76 23.86
CA LYS A 380 -0.48 -15.10 24.86
C LYS A 380 -1.05 -13.84 25.48
N ASP A 381 -0.15 -12.89 25.75
CA ASP A 381 -0.46 -11.65 26.45
C ASP A 381 0.09 -10.43 25.69
N TYR A 382 -0.81 -9.56 25.26
CA TYR A 382 -0.46 -8.25 24.70
C TYR A 382 -0.12 -7.29 25.83
N SER A 383 1.14 -7.30 26.28
CA SER A 383 1.58 -6.40 27.36
C SER A 383 1.44 -4.95 26.95
N HIS A 384 1.86 -4.60 25.74
CA HIS A 384 1.59 -3.30 25.15
C HIS A 384 0.14 -3.23 24.64
N PRO A 385 -0.61 -2.15 24.92
CA PRO A 385 -1.97 -1.99 24.41
C PRO A 385 -2.03 -2.06 22.89
N VAL A 386 -2.91 -2.92 22.37
CA VAL A 386 -3.29 -3.02 20.96
C VAL A 386 -4.80 -2.81 20.84
N ASN A 387 -5.25 -2.52 19.62
CA ASN A 387 -6.63 -2.18 19.31
C ASN A 387 -7.14 -0.94 20.06
N ILE A 388 -6.24 0.03 20.30
CA ILE A 388 -6.55 1.33 20.91
C ILE A 388 -6.64 2.42 19.83
N SER A 389 -7.62 3.32 19.96
CA SER A 389 -7.80 4.44 19.02
C SER A 389 -6.75 5.53 19.29
N ALA A 390 -6.08 6.00 18.24
CA ALA A 390 -5.16 7.14 18.34
C ALA A 390 -5.88 8.44 18.72
N LEU A 391 -7.11 8.62 18.20
CA LEU A 391 -7.94 9.79 18.50
C LEU A 391 -8.35 9.83 19.98
N GLU A 392 -8.84 8.72 20.52
CA GLU A 392 -9.26 8.64 21.94
C GLU A 392 -8.09 8.82 22.92
N LYS A 393 -6.88 8.48 22.48
CA LYS A 393 -5.65 8.58 23.27
C LYS A 393 -4.88 9.88 23.02
N ASP A 394 -5.37 10.73 22.14
CA ASP A 394 -4.80 12.04 21.80
C ASP A 394 -3.30 11.97 21.49
N PHE A 395 -2.92 11.08 20.56
CA PHE A 395 -1.56 11.02 20.04
C PHE A 395 -1.54 10.97 18.52
N THR A 396 -0.42 11.43 17.95
CA THR A 396 -0.15 11.39 16.51
C THR A 396 1.01 10.44 16.23
N THR A 397 0.98 9.80 15.07
CA THR A 397 2.02 8.86 14.63
C THR A 397 2.16 8.91 13.11
N THR A 398 3.34 8.58 12.59
CA THR A 398 3.55 8.34 11.16
C THR A 398 3.44 6.85 10.80
N LEU A 399 3.25 5.98 11.78
CA LEU A 399 3.01 4.55 11.56
C LEU A 399 1.58 4.34 11.04
N PRO A 400 1.34 3.28 10.25
CA PRO A 400 0.02 3.01 9.71
C PRO A 400 -0.96 2.61 10.83
N LEU A 401 -2.10 3.27 10.83
CA LEU A 401 -3.23 2.98 11.70
C LEU A 401 -4.39 2.42 10.87
N PHE A 402 -5.19 1.56 11.47
CA PHE A 402 -6.20 0.79 10.74
C PHE A 402 -7.59 0.97 11.35
N ASP A 403 -8.59 1.22 10.52
CA ASP A 403 -9.98 1.17 10.94
C ASP A 403 -10.42 -0.27 11.25
N LYS A 404 -11.66 -0.47 11.72
CA LYS A 404 -12.20 -1.79 12.07
C LYS A 404 -12.27 -2.75 10.87
N ASN A 405 -12.42 -2.21 9.66
CA ASN A 405 -12.43 -2.98 8.42
C ASN A 405 -11.00 -3.26 7.92
N GLY A 406 -9.98 -2.88 8.70
CA GLY A 406 -8.58 -3.04 8.33
C GLY A 406 -8.14 -2.08 7.23
N LYS A 407 -8.87 -1.01 6.91
CA LYS A 407 -8.38 0.01 5.96
C LYS A 407 -7.51 1.03 6.67
N LEU A 408 -6.59 1.66 5.95
CA LEU A 408 -5.80 2.75 6.49
C LEU A 408 -6.68 3.91 6.95
N SER A 409 -6.35 4.47 8.11
CA SER A 409 -7.06 5.61 8.68
C SER A 409 -6.15 6.38 9.62
N LYS A 410 -5.99 7.70 9.41
CA LYS A 410 -5.18 8.58 10.28
C LYS A 410 -5.65 8.61 11.73
N THR A 411 -6.91 8.28 11.98
CA THR A 411 -7.54 8.24 13.31
C THR A 411 -7.92 6.81 13.71
N GLY A 412 -7.32 5.82 13.05
CA GLY A 412 -7.61 4.41 13.28
C GLY A 412 -7.04 3.87 14.59
N TYR A 413 -6.98 2.55 14.65
CA TYR A 413 -6.50 1.78 15.79
C TYR A 413 -5.06 1.33 15.56
N VAL A 414 -4.29 1.25 16.66
CA VAL A 414 -2.99 0.58 16.69
C VAL A 414 -3.22 -0.93 16.63
N THR A 415 -2.68 -1.61 15.63
CA THR A 415 -2.80 -3.06 15.47
C THR A 415 -1.43 -3.69 15.25
N CYS A 416 -1.34 -5.02 15.15
CA CYS A 416 -0.07 -5.71 14.86
C CYS A 416 0.69 -5.11 13.65
N PRO A 417 0.04 -4.87 12.48
CA PRO A 417 0.71 -4.27 11.35
C PRO A 417 1.04 -2.77 11.53
N THR A 418 0.68 -2.11 12.62
CA THR A 418 1.17 -0.75 12.92
C THR A 418 2.67 -0.77 13.22
N CYS A 419 3.15 -1.78 13.95
CA CYS A 419 4.56 -1.93 14.30
C CYS A 419 5.30 -2.90 13.37
N HIS A 420 4.60 -3.94 12.91
CA HIS A 420 5.18 -5.01 12.11
C HIS A 420 4.86 -4.87 10.61
N ASP A 421 5.83 -5.22 9.76
CA ASP A 421 5.65 -5.47 8.34
C ASP A 421 6.09 -6.90 8.01
N PRO A 422 5.16 -7.83 7.73
CA PRO A 422 5.52 -9.22 7.45
C PRO A 422 6.40 -9.38 6.20
N HIS A 423 6.48 -8.36 5.34
CA HIS A 423 7.28 -8.40 4.11
C HIS A 423 8.72 -7.93 4.29
N ARG A 424 9.10 -7.47 5.48
CA ARG A 424 10.42 -6.87 5.71
C ARG A 424 11.00 -7.41 7.00
N TRP A 425 12.03 -8.25 6.93
CA TRP A 425 12.68 -8.80 8.12
C TRP A 425 13.35 -7.74 9.00
N ASP A 426 14.12 -6.83 8.38
CA ASP A 426 14.88 -5.77 9.04
C ASP A 426 14.46 -4.38 8.51
N PRO A 427 14.13 -3.41 9.39
CA PRO A 427 13.68 -2.06 8.99
C PRO A 427 14.75 -1.21 8.30
N VAL A 428 16.04 -1.51 8.50
CA VAL A 428 17.20 -0.74 8.01
C VAL A 428 17.85 -1.41 6.81
N LYS A 429 17.93 -2.75 6.80
CA LYS A 429 18.56 -3.54 5.73
C LYS A 429 17.50 -4.31 4.93
N ALA A 430 17.40 -4.00 3.64
CA ALA A 430 16.59 -4.76 2.70
C ALA A 430 17.50 -5.70 1.90
N ASP A 431 17.49 -6.98 2.23
CA ASP A 431 18.25 -8.02 1.52
C ASP A 431 17.44 -9.32 1.41
N LEU A 432 17.97 -10.28 0.66
CA LEU A 432 17.36 -11.59 0.42
C LEU A 432 18.14 -12.73 1.09
N GLU A 433 18.94 -12.40 2.11
CA GLU A 433 19.65 -13.41 2.91
C GLU A 433 18.64 -14.35 3.60
N ASP A 434 19.08 -15.58 3.87
CA ASP A 434 18.21 -16.57 4.51
C ASP A 434 18.10 -16.33 6.02
N HIS A 435 16.93 -15.84 6.42
CA HIS A 435 16.55 -15.57 7.79
C HIS A 435 15.51 -16.55 8.32
N SER A 436 15.11 -17.56 7.55
CA SER A 436 14.03 -18.49 7.91
C SER A 436 14.29 -19.24 9.22
N LYS A 437 15.55 -19.50 9.53
CA LYS A 437 16.00 -20.21 10.74
C LYS A 437 16.50 -19.29 11.85
N ILE A 438 16.60 -17.98 11.61
CA ILE A 438 17.19 -17.02 12.56
C ILE A 438 16.09 -16.42 13.43
N GLU A 439 16.26 -16.46 14.75
CA GLU A 439 15.33 -15.81 15.67
C GLU A 439 15.54 -14.30 15.70
N GLY A 440 14.44 -13.55 15.72
CA GLY A 440 14.49 -12.11 15.72
C GLY A 440 14.81 -11.51 17.09
N ASN A 441 15.30 -10.27 17.09
CA ASN A 441 15.56 -9.46 18.28
C ASN A 441 15.05 -8.01 18.08
N ALA A 442 15.46 -7.06 18.93
CA ALA A 442 15.00 -5.68 18.87
C ALA A 442 15.45 -4.88 17.62
N ARG A 443 16.38 -5.41 16.81
CA ARG A 443 16.81 -4.76 15.55
C ARG A 443 15.92 -5.14 14.37
N ASN A 444 15.49 -6.41 14.35
CA ASN A 444 14.71 -7.02 13.28
C ASN A 444 13.41 -7.58 13.87
N SER A 445 12.93 -8.75 13.46
CA SER A 445 11.60 -9.28 13.84
C SER A 445 10.45 -8.59 13.13
N PHE A 446 10.64 -8.32 11.84
CA PHE A 446 9.59 -7.78 10.98
C PHE A 446 9.13 -6.38 11.38
N LEU A 447 10.02 -5.51 11.88
CA LEU A 447 9.65 -4.16 12.33
C LEU A 447 9.57 -3.18 11.16
N ARG A 448 8.65 -2.21 11.25
CA ARG A 448 8.54 -1.09 10.29
C ARG A 448 9.61 -0.03 10.49
N LEU A 449 9.95 0.22 11.74
CA LEU A 449 10.97 1.17 12.15
C LEU A 449 11.97 0.47 13.04
N GLU A 450 13.21 0.89 12.95
CA GLU A 450 14.29 0.47 13.82
C GLU A 450 13.92 0.73 15.30
N ASN A 451 14.14 -0.27 16.15
CA ASN A 451 14.00 -0.13 17.59
C ASN A 451 15.38 -0.13 18.30
N TRP A 452 16.45 -0.52 17.60
CA TRP A 452 17.83 -0.51 18.07
C TRP A 452 18.82 -0.52 16.88
N PRO A 453 19.96 0.24 16.88
CA PRO A 453 20.50 1.15 17.89
C PRO A 453 19.68 2.39 18.26
N SER A 454 18.79 2.86 17.38
CA SER A 454 17.92 3.99 17.67
C SER A 454 16.48 3.52 17.91
N PRO A 455 15.80 3.88 19.01
CA PRO A 455 14.43 3.43 19.28
C PRO A 455 13.37 4.22 18.48
N LYS A 456 13.55 4.35 17.16
CA LYS A 456 12.68 5.17 16.28
C LYS A 456 11.23 4.68 16.31
N LEU A 457 11.01 3.38 16.45
CA LEU A 457 9.68 2.78 16.59
C LEU A 457 8.92 3.35 17.79
N CYS A 458 9.51 3.28 18.98
CA CYS A 458 8.93 3.80 20.21
C CYS A 458 8.83 5.34 20.19
N ALA A 459 9.88 6.02 19.69
CA ALA A 459 9.94 7.48 19.57
C ALA A 459 8.80 8.06 18.74
N ASN A 460 8.24 7.28 17.82
CA ASN A 460 7.18 7.73 16.93
C ASN A 460 5.89 8.09 17.68
N CYS A 461 5.59 7.39 18.78
CA CYS A 461 4.43 7.65 19.63
C CYS A 461 4.81 8.18 21.02
N HIS A 462 6.05 7.94 21.47
CA HIS A 462 6.56 8.32 22.78
C HIS A 462 7.82 9.19 22.70
N PRO A 463 7.80 10.33 21.97
CA PRO A 463 8.99 11.15 21.72
C PRO A 463 9.60 11.71 23.01
N ASP A 464 8.78 12.00 24.01
CA ASP A 464 9.21 12.53 25.30
C ASP A 464 9.92 11.49 26.18
N LYS A 465 9.81 10.20 25.86
CA LYS A 465 10.48 9.11 26.59
C LYS A 465 11.90 8.85 26.08
N MET A 466 12.24 9.40 24.91
CA MET A 466 13.53 9.20 24.25
C MET A 466 14.69 9.91 24.94
N TYR A 467 14.40 10.85 25.84
CA TYR A 467 15.45 11.55 26.60
C TYR A 467 16.21 10.62 27.57
N VAL A 468 15.74 9.39 27.77
CA VAL A 468 16.44 8.36 28.55
C VAL A 468 17.73 7.90 27.87
N GLU A 469 17.80 7.95 26.53
CA GLU A 469 18.99 7.55 25.80
C GLU A 469 20.21 8.33 26.28
N LYS A 470 21.34 7.63 26.41
CA LYS A 470 22.62 8.18 26.82
C LYS A 470 22.66 8.77 28.24
N THR A 471 21.63 8.51 29.06
CA THR A 471 21.60 8.86 30.50
C THR A 471 22.05 7.67 31.34
N ASP A 472 22.09 7.82 32.66
CA ASP A 472 22.48 6.73 33.56
C ASP A 472 21.49 5.55 33.58
N HIS A 473 20.24 5.77 33.14
CA HIS A 473 19.24 4.71 32.94
C HIS A 473 19.31 4.06 31.55
N ASP A 474 20.18 4.55 30.67
CA ASP A 474 20.57 3.81 29.49
C ASP A 474 21.57 2.72 29.88
N LEU A 475 21.05 1.51 30.14
CA LEU A 475 21.87 0.41 30.65
C LEU A 475 22.93 -0.09 29.66
N LEU A 476 22.90 0.35 28.39
CA LEU A 476 24.04 0.14 27.48
C LEU A 476 25.30 0.88 27.96
N VAL A 477 25.12 1.98 28.68
CA VAL A 477 26.20 2.80 29.24
C VAL A 477 26.61 2.29 30.62
N THR A 478 25.64 1.96 31.47
CA THR A 478 25.89 1.75 32.91
C THR A 478 25.88 0.28 33.36
N ALA A 479 25.20 -0.61 32.65
CA ALA A 479 25.10 -2.04 33.01
C ALA A 479 24.88 -2.95 31.78
N PRO A 480 25.84 -3.01 30.84
CA PRO A 480 25.66 -3.67 29.53
C PRO A 480 25.41 -5.18 29.62
N ASP A 481 25.87 -5.83 30.71
CA ASP A 481 25.68 -7.26 30.94
C ASP A 481 24.42 -7.59 31.74
N SER A 482 23.66 -6.58 32.19
CA SER A 482 22.42 -6.81 32.93
C SER A 482 21.39 -7.47 32.03
N LYS A 483 20.57 -8.36 32.59
CA LYS A 483 19.50 -9.03 31.85
C LYS A 483 18.14 -8.59 32.33
N ASN A 484 17.19 -8.46 31.41
CA ASN A 484 15.78 -8.35 31.75
C ASN A 484 15.21 -9.73 32.13
N ALA A 485 13.93 -9.79 32.51
CA ALA A 485 13.23 -11.02 32.91
C ALA A 485 13.05 -12.03 31.75
N MET A 486 13.28 -11.60 30.50
CA MET A 486 13.35 -12.48 29.33
C MET A 486 14.77 -12.97 29.05
N GLY A 487 15.75 -12.64 29.89
CA GLY A 487 17.15 -13.03 29.74
C GLY A 487 17.94 -12.20 28.73
N GLN A 488 17.37 -11.10 28.22
CA GLN A 488 17.98 -10.26 27.19
C GLN A 488 18.84 -9.15 27.79
N THR A 489 19.99 -8.92 27.18
CA THR A 489 20.88 -7.79 27.48
C THR A 489 20.36 -6.48 26.87
N PRO A 490 20.84 -5.31 27.33
CA PRO A 490 20.61 -4.03 26.67
C PRO A 490 20.98 -4.03 25.18
N ALA A 491 22.02 -4.75 24.77
CA ALA A 491 22.45 -4.84 23.37
C ALA A 491 21.48 -5.66 22.48
N GLU A 492 20.70 -6.55 23.07
CA GLU A 492 19.71 -7.41 22.38
C GLU A 492 18.31 -6.81 22.39
N SER A 493 17.94 -6.11 23.48
CA SER A 493 16.59 -5.57 23.71
C SER A 493 16.47 -4.06 23.46
N GLY A 494 17.60 -3.35 23.40
CA GLY A 494 17.68 -1.89 23.24
C GLY A 494 17.40 -1.12 24.53
N ALA A 495 17.57 0.20 24.47
CA ALA A 495 17.44 1.11 25.63
C ALA A 495 16.06 1.02 26.33
N CYS A 496 14.99 0.79 25.58
CA CYS A 496 13.65 0.62 26.13
C CYS A 496 13.39 -0.83 26.57
N GLY A 497 13.86 -1.82 25.83
CA GLY A 497 13.52 -3.24 26.01
C GLY A 497 14.07 -3.88 27.29
N VAL A 498 15.12 -3.29 27.86
CA VAL A 498 15.66 -3.73 29.15
C VAL A 498 14.72 -3.43 30.33
N CYS A 499 13.82 -2.45 30.16
CA CYS A 499 12.83 -2.02 31.15
C CYS A 499 11.38 -2.29 30.72
N HIS A 500 11.11 -2.32 29.42
CA HIS A 500 9.77 -2.44 28.84
C HIS A 500 9.67 -3.62 27.87
N VAL A 501 8.81 -4.59 28.17
CA VAL A 501 8.51 -5.72 27.29
C VAL A 501 7.09 -5.60 26.76
N VAL A 502 6.96 -5.61 25.43
CA VAL A 502 5.69 -5.35 24.73
C VAL A 502 4.83 -6.60 24.53
N HIS A 503 5.43 -7.79 24.57
CA HIS A 503 4.76 -9.07 24.37
C HIS A 503 5.12 -10.05 25.48
N ASN A 504 4.13 -10.79 26.01
CA ASN A 504 4.34 -11.86 26.99
C ASN A 504 5.17 -11.43 28.22
N GLY A 505 5.06 -10.15 28.60
CA GLY A 505 5.76 -9.60 29.75
C GLY A 505 5.24 -10.18 31.07
N LYS A 506 6.15 -10.51 31.98
CA LYS A 506 5.83 -11.04 33.32
C LYS A 506 4.96 -10.09 34.14
N TYR A 507 5.18 -8.78 33.98
CA TYR A 507 4.45 -7.73 34.70
C TYR A 507 3.86 -6.70 33.72
N PHE A 508 2.54 -6.62 33.64
CA PHE A 508 1.84 -5.67 32.75
C PHE A 508 1.96 -4.21 33.19
N ILE A 509 2.18 -3.99 34.48
CA ILE A 509 2.30 -2.66 35.05
C ILE A 509 3.48 -1.93 34.37
N LYS A 510 3.17 -0.87 33.61
CA LYS A 510 4.15 -0.08 32.85
C LYS A 510 5.07 -0.94 31.95
N LEU A 511 4.60 -2.11 31.50
CA LEU A 511 5.37 -3.05 30.68
C LEU A 511 6.63 -3.58 31.36
N TRP A 512 6.69 -3.57 32.69
CA TRP A 512 7.92 -3.79 33.44
C TRP A 512 8.60 -5.12 33.10
N ALA A 513 9.81 -5.02 32.59
CA ALA A 513 10.58 -6.12 32.04
C ALA A 513 11.54 -6.76 33.04
N ARG A 514 11.56 -6.34 34.31
CA ARG A 514 12.48 -6.87 35.32
C ARG A 514 11.71 -7.51 36.46
N ASP A 515 12.40 -8.22 37.33
CA ASP A 515 11.78 -8.63 38.60
C ASP A 515 11.45 -7.42 39.47
N LEU A 516 10.53 -7.60 40.40
CA LEU A 516 10.18 -6.58 41.38
C LEU A 516 11.06 -6.72 42.62
N GLY A 517 11.51 -5.59 43.17
CA GLY A 517 12.18 -5.55 44.47
C GLY A 517 11.26 -5.98 45.61
N MET A 518 11.85 -6.26 46.77
CA MET A 518 11.14 -6.89 47.89
C MET A 518 10.35 -5.92 48.79
N THR A 519 10.58 -4.61 48.67
CA THR A 519 10.10 -3.61 49.64
C THR A 519 9.48 -2.39 48.97
N GLY A 520 8.54 -1.76 49.68
CA GLY A 520 7.88 -0.52 49.26
C GLY A 520 6.55 -0.73 48.55
N ASN A 521 6.01 0.33 47.96
CA ASN A 521 4.88 0.22 47.03
C ASN A 521 5.38 -0.31 45.68
N ILE A 522 4.46 -0.68 44.79
CA ILE A 522 4.82 -1.28 43.49
C ILE A 522 5.75 -0.40 42.63
N MET A 523 5.67 0.94 42.74
CA MET A 523 6.57 1.85 42.02
C MET A 523 7.98 1.83 42.62
N ASP A 524 8.11 1.73 43.95
CA ASP A 524 9.40 1.60 44.63
C ASP A 524 10.03 0.24 44.33
N MET A 525 9.22 -0.82 44.29
CA MET A 525 9.68 -2.17 43.95
C MET A 525 10.34 -2.21 42.56
N MET A 526 9.84 -1.46 41.58
CA MET A 526 10.51 -1.33 40.28
C MET A 526 11.90 -0.73 40.41
N CYS A 527 12.05 0.39 41.12
CA CYS A 527 13.34 1.04 41.34
C CYS A 527 14.32 0.13 42.11
N ASN A 528 13.84 -0.49 43.19
CA ASN A 528 14.63 -1.33 44.10
C ASN A 528 15.09 -2.64 43.46
N SER A 529 14.49 -3.07 42.34
CA SER A 529 14.99 -4.21 41.56
C SER A 529 16.39 -3.97 40.99
N CYS A 530 16.75 -2.72 40.73
CA CYS A 530 18.09 -2.31 40.27
C CYS A 530 18.89 -1.66 41.40
N HIS A 531 18.23 -0.80 42.18
CA HIS A 531 18.83 -0.08 43.31
C HIS A 531 18.76 -0.92 44.59
N SER A 532 19.48 -2.04 44.60
CA SER A 532 19.67 -2.91 45.75
C SER A 532 21.07 -3.50 45.75
N GLU A 533 21.49 -4.13 46.86
CA GLU A 533 22.83 -4.71 47.01
C GLU A 533 23.23 -5.67 45.88
N ASN A 534 22.26 -6.40 45.34
CA ASN A 534 22.44 -7.37 44.26
C ASN A 534 21.95 -6.88 42.89
N GLY A 535 21.43 -5.65 42.81
CA GLY A 535 20.89 -5.09 41.58
C GLY A 535 21.97 -4.49 40.67
N SER A 536 21.59 -4.14 39.44
CA SER A 536 22.50 -3.53 38.45
C SER A 536 22.99 -2.13 38.86
N ALA A 537 22.30 -1.47 39.79
CA ALA A 537 22.64 -0.15 40.31
C ALA A 537 23.07 -0.20 41.78
N LYS A 538 23.70 -1.30 42.23
CA LYS A 538 24.14 -1.50 43.63
C LYS A 538 25.05 -0.41 44.20
N THR A 539 25.73 0.35 43.35
CA THR A 539 26.58 1.48 43.76
C THR A 539 25.78 2.78 43.98
N LYS A 540 24.47 2.76 43.72
CA LYS A 540 23.55 3.91 43.79
C LYS A 540 22.30 3.60 44.61
N VAL A 541 22.47 2.87 45.71
CA VAL A 541 21.38 2.60 46.67
C VAL A 541 21.31 3.76 47.68
N PRO A 542 20.19 4.49 47.79
CA PRO A 542 20.07 5.58 48.77
C PRO A 542 19.98 5.05 50.21
N GLU A 543 20.58 5.76 51.18
CA GLU A 543 20.50 5.38 52.61
C GLU A 543 19.06 5.46 53.16
N ALA A 544 18.27 6.42 52.68
CA ALA A 544 16.85 6.53 52.98
C ALA A 544 16.04 6.81 51.71
N ALA A 545 14.98 6.05 51.45
CA ALA A 545 14.13 6.22 50.27
C ALA A 545 12.63 6.37 50.57
N SER A 546 12.22 6.23 51.83
CA SER A 546 10.81 6.18 52.20
C SER A 546 10.30 7.50 52.79
N HIS A 547 9.07 7.85 52.42
CA HIS A 547 8.27 8.89 53.07
C HIS A 547 7.30 8.24 54.07
N PRO A 548 6.95 8.89 55.20
CA PRO A 548 5.92 8.38 56.10
C PRO A 548 4.63 8.02 55.36
N LYS A 549 4.08 6.84 55.66
CA LYS A 549 2.85 6.30 55.06
C LYS A 549 1.61 6.89 55.72
N ASN A 550 0.47 6.82 55.03
CA ASN A 550 -0.85 7.19 55.55
C ASN A 550 -0.97 8.66 55.99
N GLN A 551 -0.19 9.57 55.37
CA GLN A 551 -0.20 11.00 55.70
C GLN A 551 -1.29 11.81 54.96
N LEU A 552 -2.30 11.13 54.38
CA LEU A 552 -3.38 11.74 53.58
C LEU A 552 -2.87 12.78 52.55
N ILE A 553 -1.88 12.40 51.75
CA ILE A 553 -1.28 13.31 50.76
C ILE A 553 -2.21 13.39 49.55
N THR A 554 -2.54 14.62 49.12
CA THR A 554 -3.41 14.90 47.98
C THR A 554 -2.70 15.77 46.95
N ASN A 555 -2.81 15.42 45.67
CA ASN A 555 -2.19 16.16 44.56
C ASN A 555 -3.25 16.82 43.65
N ILE A 556 -4.42 17.16 44.19
CA ILE A 556 -5.48 17.87 43.44
C ILE A 556 -4.89 19.10 42.74
N GLY A 557 -5.12 19.24 41.43
CA GLY A 557 -4.57 20.33 40.62
C GLY A 557 -3.08 20.23 40.27
N ARG A 558 -2.35 19.27 40.87
CA ARG A 558 -0.94 18.93 40.61
C ARG A 558 -0.78 17.58 39.89
N ASN A 559 -1.83 16.79 39.70
CA ASN A 559 -1.80 15.55 38.92
C ASN A 559 -2.00 15.74 37.40
N VAL A 560 -1.86 16.97 36.90
CA VAL A 560 -2.05 17.32 35.49
C VAL A 560 -0.72 17.23 34.73
N LYS A 561 -0.56 16.23 33.87
CA LYS A 561 0.64 16.05 33.04
C LYS A 561 0.92 17.29 32.19
N GLY A 562 2.20 17.61 31.99
CA GLY A 562 2.65 18.73 31.18
C GLY A 562 2.63 20.09 31.89
N ARG A 563 1.99 20.21 33.07
CA ARG A 563 2.08 21.44 33.87
C ARG A 563 3.41 21.51 34.64
N PRO A 564 3.97 22.72 34.87
CA PRO A 564 5.20 22.90 35.64
C PRO A 564 5.14 22.36 37.08
N ASN A 565 3.93 22.26 37.65
CA ASN A 565 3.66 21.78 38.98
C ASN A 565 3.22 20.31 39.04
N TYR A 566 3.49 19.53 37.99
CA TYR A 566 3.09 18.12 37.93
C TYR A 566 3.79 17.27 39.00
N PHE A 567 3.00 16.71 39.92
CA PHE A 567 3.44 15.83 40.99
C PHE A 567 2.50 14.60 41.09
N PRO A 568 2.87 13.46 40.49
CA PRO A 568 2.03 12.26 40.53
C PRO A 568 2.14 11.52 41.87
N LEU A 569 1.02 10.97 42.33
CA LEU A 569 0.93 9.96 43.38
C LEU A 569 0.45 8.67 42.75
N PHE A 570 0.76 7.53 43.36
CA PHE A 570 0.48 6.22 42.77
C PHE A 570 -0.21 5.29 43.76
N ASP A 571 -1.14 4.48 43.25
CA ASP A 571 -1.74 3.39 44.01
C ASP A 571 -0.67 2.38 44.41
N ILE A 572 -0.70 1.96 45.68
CA ILE A 572 0.36 1.14 46.26
C ILE A 572 0.45 -0.27 45.67
N ARG A 573 -0.64 -0.79 45.07
CA ARG A 573 -0.72 -2.17 44.55
C ARG A 573 -0.54 -2.20 43.03
N ASN A 574 -1.19 -1.29 42.31
CA ASN A 574 -1.27 -1.34 40.84
C ASN A 574 -0.51 -0.19 40.14
N GLY A 575 0.05 0.76 40.90
CA GLY A 575 0.88 1.87 40.40
C GLY A 575 0.19 2.75 39.37
N LYS A 576 -1.15 2.76 39.35
CA LYS A 576 -1.92 3.75 38.61
C LYS A 576 -1.82 5.09 39.32
N PRO A 577 -1.77 6.21 38.57
CA PRO A 577 -1.85 7.53 39.18
C PRO A 577 -3.14 7.67 39.99
N VAL A 578 -3.03 8.21 41.20
CA VAL A 578 -4.16 8.50 42.09
C VAL A 578 -4.09 9.95 42.56
N THR A 579 -5.23 10.46 43.02
CA THR A 579 -5.32 11.82 43.57
C THR A 579 -4.92 11.88 45.05
N VAL A 580 -5.14 10.79 45.78
CA VAL A 580 -4.80 10.64 47.19
C VAL A 580 -4.01 9.33 47.33
N GLY A 581 -2.81 9.41 47.92
CA GLY A 581 -1.92 8.25 48.02
C GLY A 581 -0.60 8.59 48.71
N ASP A 582 0.34 7.64 48.70
CA ASP A 582 1.67 7.82 49.27
C ASP A 582 2.69 8.32 48.23
N ILE A 583 3.74 9.00 48.70
CA ILE A 583 4.89 9.38 47.87
C ILE A 583 5.74 8.14 47.59
N SER A 584 6.10 7.96 46.32
CA SER A 584 7.00 6.92 45.81
C SER A 584 8.21 7.53 45.10
N CYS A 585 9.23 6.73 44.79
CA CYS A 585 10.38 7.18 44.00
C CYS A 585 9.95 7.91 42.71
N SER A 586 8.95 7.37 41.99
CA SER A 586 8.42 7.94 40.74
C SER A 586 7.62 9.24 40.90
N SER A 587 7.27 9.59 42.14
CA SER A 587 6.63 10.88 42.46
C SER A 587 7.65 12.02 42.32
N CYS A 588 8.88 11.78 42.81
CA CYS A 588 9.98 12.75 42.73
C CYS A 588 10.81 12.61 41.45
N HIS A 589 10.93 11.40 40.91
CA HIS A 589 11.78 11.10 39.74
C HIS A 589 10.96 10.80 38.46
N ASP A 590 11.42 11.34 37.34
CA ASP A 590 11.06 10.91 35.98
C ASP A 590 12.25 10.19 35.35
N VAL A 591 12.19 8.87 35.36
CA VAL A 591 13.27 7.98 34.89
C VAL A 591 13.66 8.21 33.43
N HIS A 592 12.84 8.91 32.64
CA HIS A 592 13.10 9.17 31.23
C HIS A 592 13.81 10.49 30.96
N GLN A 593 14.01 11.35 31.97
CA GLN A 593 14.54 12.69 31.75
C GLN A 593 15.57 13.03 32.82
N TRP A 594 16.86 13.08 32.45
CA TRP A 594 17.95 13.36 33.37
C TRP A 594 17.83 14.70 34.11
N ASP A 595 17.58 15.78 33.36
CA ASP A 595 17.42 17.13 33.89
C ASP A 595 16.07 17.70 33.45
N PRO A 596 15.18 18.07 34.39
CA PRO A 596 13.83 18.55 34.07
C PRO A 596 13.82 19.90 33.33
N ARG A 597 14.95 20.62 33.27
CA ARG A 597 15.08 21.90 32.56
C ARG A 597 15.42 21.71 31.08
N PHE A 598 16.00 20.56 30.71
CA PHE A 598 16.49 20.31 29.36
C PHE A 598 15.93 19.00 28.81
N TYR A 599 15.06 19.11 27.81
CA TYR A 599 14.47 17.98 27.10
C TYR A 599 15.44 17.46 26.04
N LYS A 600 16.49 16.75 26.49
CA LYS A 600 17.54 16.20 25.62
C LYS A 600 18.08 14.89 26.16
N LYS A 601 18.65 14.10 25.25
CA LYS A 601 19.41 12.88 25.56
C LYS A 601 20.63 13.20 26.43
N GLY A 602 21.08 12.21 27.19
CA GLY A 602 22.25 12.34 28.06
C GLY A 602 23.59 12.40 27.30
N PRO A 603 24.70 12.60 28.03
CA PRO A 603 26.03 12.76 27.43
C PRO A 603 26.67 11.44 26.98
N GLY A 604 26.07 10.29 27.29
CA GLY A 604 26.57 8.96 26.89
C GLY A 604 27.66 8.41 27.81
N LYS A 605 27.77 8.98 29.01
CA LYS A 605 28.67 8.55 30.08
C LYS A 605 27.95 8.67 31.41
N ASN A 606 28.31 7.81 32.36
CA ASN A 606 27.80 7.89 33.72
C ASN A 606 28.23 9.23 34.36
N THR A 607 27.28 10.03 34.81
CA THR A 607 27.56 11.34 35.42
C THR A 607 26.91 11.46 36.78
N GLU A 608 27.68 11.84 37.80
CA GLU A 608 27.09 12.14 39.11
C GLU A 608 26.13 13.32 39.00
N GLY A 609 24.89 13.13 39.45
CA GLY A 609 23.93 14.19 39.50
C GLY A 609 23.89 14.91 40.86
N ASN A 610 22.93 15.81 41.01
CA ASN A 610 22.77 16.71 42.14
C ASN A 610 21.27 17.02 42.36
N ALA A 611 20.97 17.88 43.34
CA ALA A 611 19.60 18.24 43.74
C ALA A 611 18.76 18.97 42.67
N THR A 612 19.26 19.16 41.45
CA THR A 612 18.54 19.78 40.33
C THR A 612 18.43 18.90 39.07
N ASN A 613 19.11 17.75 39.04
CA ASN A 613 19.04 16.76 37.95
C ASN A 613 18.86 15.35 38.56
N SER A 614 19.58 14.30 38.16
CA SER A 614 19.36 12.93 38.68
C SER A 614 17.92 12.44 38.50
N PHE A 615 17.35 12.68 37.33
CA PHE A 615 15.97 12.31 37.01
C PHE A 615 14.90 13.03 37.83
N LEU A 616 15.22 14.10 38.56
CA LEU A 616 14.22 14.81 39.36
C LEU A 616 13.15 15.49 38.48
N ARG A 617 11.90 15.52 38.96
CA ARG A 617 10.84 16.37 38.39
C ARG A 617 11.12 17.85 38.70
N ARG A 618 10.55 18.74 37.88
CA ARG A 618 10.79 20.18 38.01
C ARG A 618 10.22 20.71 39.32
N HIS A 619 11.07 21.39 40.10
CA HIS A 619 10.69 22.18 41.29
C HIS A 619 10.00 21.38 42.40
N THR A 620 10.24 20.07 42.49
CA THR A 620 9.60 19.15 43.45
C THR A 620 9.50 19.70 44.88
N TYR A 621 10.57 20.35 45.38
CA TYR A 621 10.59 20.95 46.73
C TYR A 621 9.56 22.08 46.93
N GLY A 622 9.29 22.88 45.89
CA GLY A 622 8.35 24.00 45.91
C GLY A 622 6.92 23.61 45.54
N LEU A 623 6.66 22.31 45.33
CA LEU A 623 5.35 21.78 44.97
C LEU A 623 4.59 21.31 46.22
N MET A 624 4.67 20.01 46.53
CA MET A 624 3.90 19.42 47.63
C MET A 624 4.61 19.54 48.97
N CYS A 625 5.95 19.53 48.95
CA CYS A 625 6.73 19.45 50.18
C CYS A 625 6.54 20.69 51.05
N ILE A 626 6.41 21.87 50.44
CA ILE A 626 6.20 23.14 51.14
C ILE A 626 4.86 23.21 51.86
N ASP A 627 3.83 22.51 51.36
CA ASP A 627 2.51 22.49 52.01
C ASP A 627 2.55 21.84 53.39
N CYS A 628 3.43 20.85 53.57
CA CYS A 628 3.56 20.11 54.84
C CYS A 628 4.77 20.58 55.68
N HIS A 629 5.86 20.98 55.04
CA HIS A 629 7.13 21.27 55.71
C HIS A 629 7.51 22.76 55.71
N GLY A 630 6.72 23.63 55.08
CA GLY A 630 7.01 25.07 55.01
C GLY A 630 8.40 25.34 54.42
N LEU A 631 9.13 26.29 55.01
CA LEU A 631 10.45 26.70 54.51
C LEU A 631 11.52 25.59 54.62
N ASP A 632 11.33 24.60 55.49
CA ASP A 632 12.24 23.44 55.63
C ASP A 632 12.19 22.51 54.41
N ALA A 633 11.17 22.63 53.55
CA ALA A 633 10.95 21.73 52.43
C ALA A 633 12.18 21.64 51.50
N LEU A 634 12.85 22.75 51.23
CA LEU A 634 14.05 22.77 50.38
C LEU A 634 15.19 21.96 51.01
N PHE A 635 15.42 22.15 52.31
CA PHE A 635 16.49 21.48 53.03
C PHE A 635 16.22 19.97 53.16
N ARG A 636 14.98 19.59 53.55
CA ARG A 636 14.54 18.20 53.65
C ARG A 636 14.56 17.48 52.30
N PHE A 637 14.28 18.19 51.21
CA PHE A 637 14.37 17.65 49.86
C PHE A 637 15.82 17.45 49.42
N LYS A 638 16.69 18.45 49.60
CA LYS A 638 18.10 18.38 49.21
C LYS A 638 18.83 17.20 49.86
N TYR A 639 18.56 16.95 51.14
CA TYR A 639 19.19 15.88 51.94
C TYR A 639 18.23 14.72 52.20
N TYR A 640 17.24 14.51 51.32
CA TYR A 640 16.21 13.48 51.54
C TYR A 640 16.79 12.08 51.71
N HIS A 641 17.78 11.75 50.88
CA HIS A 641 18.46 10.45 50.87
C HIS A 641 19.65 10.37 51.83
N GLU A 642 19.97 11.44 52.57
CA GLU A 642 21.12 11.55 53.47
C GLU A 642 20.66 11.95 54.88
N PRO A 643 20.12 11.02 55.69
CA PRO A 643 19.53 11.32 57.00
C PRO A 643 20.49 11.98 57.99
N SER A 644 21.79 11.69 57.90
CA SER A 644 22.85 12.27 58.70
C SER A 644 23.00 13.78 58.43
N GLU A 645 23.09 14.16 57.16
CA GLU A 645 23.17 15.57 56.71
C GLU A 645 21.87 16.33 56.99
N ARG A 646 20.72 15.66 56.89
CA ARG A 646 19.41 16.24 57.23
C ARG A 646 19.26 16.56 58.74
N LYS A 647 19.97 15.86 59.62
CA LYS A 647 19.92 16.12 61.08
C LYS A 647 21.00 17.10 61.56
N SER A 648 22.11 17.20 60.85
CA SER A 648 23.27 18.03 61.28
C SER A 648 23.15 19.51 60.90
N LYS A 649 22.28 19.85 59.93
CA LYS A 649 22.13 21.21 59.37
C LYS A 649 20.69 21.76 59.42
N GLY A 650 19.78 21.08 60.10
CA GLY A 650 18.35 21.41 60.17
C GLY A 650 17.86 21.82 61.56
#